data_AF-C1DDC4-F1
#
_entry.id   AF-C1DDC4-F1
#
_cell.length_a   1.000
_cell.length_b   1.000
_cell.length_c   1.000
_cell.angle_alpha   90.00
_cell.angle_beta   90.00
_cell.angle_gamma   90.00
#
_symmetry.space_group_name_H-M   'P 1'
#
loop_
_entity.id
_entity.type
_entity.pdbx_description
1 polymer ?
#
loop_
_entity_poly.entity_id
_entity_poly.type
_entity_poly.pdbx_seq_one_letter_code
_entity_poly.pdbx_strand_id
1 'polypeptide(L)'
;MSLPIAAPPATLKKLARLGLVRRFDLVLHLPLRYEDETQLTPVRAARYGEPVMVEGEITAQQVQYKPRKQLVATLADESGQLILRFLHFYPTHLKQLAVGQRVRAMGEVRHGYFGDEMVHPKIRDVTPDTPLADHLTPVYPAVQGVTQLMLRRLIAGALRDERLDDTLPEPMRHELGLVPFADAVRILHQPPARMPVAVLADGALPAWQRLKFDELLAQQLSMRLAYRARRAFAAPVLKGNGQLTRALLQALPFELTRAQARVMGEISHDLAQSHPMHRLLQGDVGSGKTVVAALAALIAIEAGWQAALMAPTEILAEQHHRKLAGWLAPLGIKVVWLSGSLKKKDKQAAIEAMASGEAQLAIGTHALFQDGVSFTRLGLVLIDEQHRFGVGQRLALTQKGGEPHQLTMSATPIPRTLAMSYFADLDVSVIDELPPGRTPIQTKLISTSRRHDVMAAIRKEIDAGRQAYWVCPLIEESETLELQNAVATFEELAESLPGIVVGLVHGRLKPDEKAAVMAAFQQNVVQLLVATTVIEVGVDVPNATLMVIEHAERMGAGTTAPAARPGRPRRACQPLRAAVRRAAVRDRQGAPQGNLPAYRRLRDCPPGPAHPRAGRIPRRPPERRAAAAFCRSRARCRVAGIGKTLGAGVAGAAPGRGRAASGTLAVRTRAVSPGMKKPRVVRGY
;
A
#
# COMPACT_ATOMS: atom_id res chain seq x y z
N MET A 1 25.24 24.39 -3.70
CA MET A 1 24.77 23.48 -2.62
C MET A 1 24.26 24.35 -1.48
N SER A 2 23.10 24.03 -0.90
CA SER A 2 22.54 24.82 0.23
C SER A 2 23.44 24.69 1.47
N LEU A 3 23.56 25.78 2.23
CA LEU A 3 24.40 25.86 3.42
C LEU A 3 23.83 25.01 4.57
N PRO A 4 24.66 24.62 5.55
CA PRO A 4 24.16 23.96 6.76
C PRO A 4 23.28 24.90 7.59
N ILE A 5 22.37 24.32 8.36
CA ILE A 5 21.50 25.06 9.27
C ILE A 5 22.37 25.70 10.37
N ALA A 6 22.18 27.01 10.60
CA ALA A 6 22.87 27.72 11.67
C ALA A 6 22.15 27.49 13.02
N ALA A 7 22.56 26.46 13.75
CA ALA A 7 22.04 26.15 15.08
C ALA A 7 23.09 25.42 15.95
N PRO A 8 22.96 25.43 17.30
CA PRO A 8 23.86 24.69 18.17
C PRO A 8 23.88 23.18 17.87
N PRO A 9 24.99 22.46 18.12
CA PRO A 9 25.12 21.03 17.77
C PRO A 9 24.00 20.13 18.34
N ALA A 10 23.58 20.40 19.58
CA ALA A 10 22.49 19.67 20.21
C ALA A 10 21.15 19.85 19.46
N THR A 11 20.92 21.05 18.90
CA THR A 11 19.74 21.37 18.10
C THR A 11 19.84 20.71 16.73
N LEU A 12 21.02 20.72 16.08
CA LEU A 12 21.24 20.07 14.80
C LEU A 12 20.98 18.56 14.87
N LYS A 13 21.43 17.88 15.95
CA LYS A 13 21.15 16.44 16.14
C LYS A 13 19.64 16.15 16.24
N LYS A 14 18.86 17.06 16.83
CA LYS A 14 17.40 16.93 16.91
C LYS A 14 16.73 17.21 15.57
N LEU A 15 17.19 18.23 14.83
CA LEU A 15 16.70 18.56 13.49
C LEU A 15 17.00 17.44 12.48
N ALA A 16 18.16 16.80 12.58
CA ALA A 16 18.52 15.65 11.74
C ALA A 16 17.56 14.46 11.92
N ARG A 17 16.97 14.27 13.11
CA ARG A 17 15.91 13.25 13.33
C ARG A 17 14.61 13.57 12.58
N LEU A 18 14.39 14.82 12.18
CA LEU A 18 13.30 15.24 11.30
C LEU A 18 13.71 15.19 9.82
N GLY A 19 14.93 14.75 9.49
CA GLY A 19 15.48 14.82 8.14
C GLY A 19 15.96 16.21 7.72
N LEU A 20 16.04 17.17 8.66
CA LEU A 20 16.43 18.55 8.38
C LEU A 20 17.93 18.72 8.61
N VAL A 21 18.71 18.73 7.53
CA VAL A 21 20.19 18.79 7.58
C VAL A 21 20.71 20.09 6.97
N ARG A 22 20.10 20.54 5.87
CA ARG A 22 20.46 21.74 5.11
C ARG A 22 19.40 22.82 5.29
N ARG A 23 19.76 24.08 5.06
CA ARG A 23 18.81 25.20 5.15
C ARG A 23 17.62 25.03 4.22
N PHE A 24 17.83 24.58 2.98
CA PHE A 24 16.74 24.33 2.05
C PHE A 24 15.77 23.22 2.52
N ASP A 25 16.20 22.29 3.38
CA ASP A 25 15.29 21.29 3.93
C ASP A 25 14.22 21.95 4.83
N LEU A 26 14.52 23.11 5.45
CA LEU A 26 13.55 23.90 6.21
C LEU A 26 12.48 24.54 5.30
N VAL A 27 12.84 24.91 4.07
CA VAL A 27 11.93 25.46 3.05
C VAL A 27 10.90 24.41 2.62
N LEU A 28 11.27 23.13 2.65
CA LEU A 28 10.37 22.01 2.32
C LEU A 28 9.77 21.33 3.56
N HIS A 29 10.03 21.85 4.78
CA HIS A 29 9.41 21.36 6.01
C HIS A 29 8.01 21.95 6.18
N LEU A 30 7.06 21.47 5.39
CA LEU A 30 5.73 22.07 5.26
C LEU A 30 4.87 21.90 6.53
N PRO A 31 3.93 22.84 6.80
CA PRO A 31 3.02 22.75 7.94
C PRO A 31 2.06 21.55 7.84
N LEU A 32 1.70 20.96 8.99
CA LEU A 32 0.64 19.95 9.11
C LEU A 32 -0.76 20.55 9.14
N ARG A 33 -0.87 21.73 9.75
CA ARG A 33 -2.11 22.50 9.92
C ARG A 33 -1.78 23.96 10.21
N TYR A 34 -2.84 24.76 10.28
CA TYR A 34 -2.76 26.19 10.60
C TYR A 34 -3.67 26.51 11.77
N GLU A 35 -3.27 27.48 12.55
CA GLU A 35 -4.05 28.07 13.65
C GLU A 35 -4.30 29.54 13.30
N ASP A 36 -5.53 30.01 13.48
CA ASP A 36 -5.87 31.40 13.21
C ASP A 36 -5.58 32.26 14.45
N GLU A 37 -4.40 32.89 14.45
CA GLU A 37 -3.98 33.90 15.44
C GLU A 37 -4.06 35.33 14.83
N THR A 38 -4.81 35.50 13.73
CA THR A 38 -4.88 36.77 12.99
C THR A 38 -6.03 37.65 13.44
N GLN A 39 -7.01 37.07 14.14
CA GLN A 39 -8.22 37.76 14.59
C GLN A 39 -8.55 37.39 16.04
N LEU A 40 -9.13 38.36 16.76
CA LEU A 40 -9.70 38.13 18.08
C LEU A 40 -11.19 37.85 17.95
N THR A 41 -11.64 36.80 18.62
CA THR A 41 -13.05 36.46 18.75
C THR A 41 -13.54 36.98 20.10
N PRO A 42 -14.56 37.85 20.13
CA PRO A 42 -15.23 38.19 21.39
C PRO A 42 -15.74 36.93 22.07
N VAL A 43 -15.62 36.83 23.40
CA VAL A 43 -16.02 35.65 24.18
C VAL A 43 -17.45 35.19 23.84
N ARG A 44 -18.39 36.13 23.70
CA ARG A 44 -19.80 35.81 23.38
C ARG A 44 -20.01 35.27 21.96
N ALA A 45 -19.09 35.54 21.04
CA ALA A 45 -19.14 35.09 19.65
C ALA A 45 -18.39 33.77 19.44
N ALA A 46 -17.68 33.27 20.44
CA ALA A 46 -16.93 32.02 20.38
C ALA A 46 -17.87 30.82 20.19
N ARG A 47 -17.70 30.08 19.09
CA ARG A 47 -18.51 28.91 18.78
C ARG A 47 -17.95 27.66 19.43
N TYR A 48 -18.84 26.78 19.89
CA TYR A 48 -18.44 25.49 20.45
C TYR A 48 -17.79 24.59 19.40
N GLY A 49 -16.71 23.92 19.79
CA GLY A 49 -16.03 22.94 18.94
C GLY A 49 -15.06 23.53 17.91
N GLU A 50 -14.94 24.86 17.84
CA GLU A 50 -14.00 25.55 16.96
C GLU A 50 -12.85 26.14 17.79
N PRO A 51 -11.59 26.02 17.33
CA PRO A 51 -10.47 26.71 17.96
C PRO A 51 -10.56 28.22 17.67
N VAL A 52 -10.63 29.02 18.72
CA VAL A 52 -10.72 30.49 18.64
C VAL A 52 -9.69 31.14 19.55
N MET A 53 -9.25 32.34 19.17
CA MET A 53 -8.39 33.18 19.99
C MET A 53 -9.22 34.27 20.66
N VAL A 54 -9.26 34.28 21.98
CA VAL A 54 -9.91 35.32 22.79
C VAL A 54 -8.85 36.14 23.53
N GLU A 55 -9.12 37.40 23.79
CA GLU A 55 -8.29 38.27 24.62
C GLU A 55 -9.15 38.84 25.75
N GLY A 56 -8.64 38.83 26.97
CA GLY A 56 -9.34 39.40 28.10
C GLY A 56 -8.48 39.51 29.35
N GLU A 57 -9.04 40.12 30.38
CA GLU A 57 -8.42 40.24 31.69
C GLU A 57 -8.83 39.06 32.58
N ILE A 58 -7.89 38.55 33.37
CA ILE A 58 -8.18 37.53 34.36
C ILE A 58 -8.83 38.17 35.60
N THR A 59 -10.09 37.85 35.83
CA THR A 59 -10.88 38.40 36.95
C THR A 59 -10.87 37.51 38.18
N ALA A 60 -10.67 36.20 37.99
CA ALA A 60 -10.58 35.25 39.08
C ALA A 60 -9.58 34.15 38.77
N GLN A 61 -8.87 33.68 39.78
CA GLN A 61 -7.92 32.57 39.69
C GLN A 61 -8.04 31.71 40.94
N GLN A 62 -8.22 30.40 40.76
CA GLN A 62 -8.30 29.46 41.86
C GLN A 62 -7.63 28.12 41.52
N VAL A 63 -6.84 27.60 42.46
CA VAL A 63 -6.41 26.20 42.43
C VAL A 63 -7.40 25.36 43.21
N GLN A 64 -8.11 24.48 42.53
CA GLN A 64 -9.03 23.52 43.16
C GLN A 64 -8.33 22.19 43.36
N TYR A 65 -8.52 21.57 44.53
CA TYR A 65 -7.82 20.32 44.90
C TYR A 65 -8.70 19.07 44.82
N LYS A 66 -10.03 19.22 44.78
CA LYS A 66 -11.01 18.12 44.72
C LYS A 66 -11.94 18.30 43.52
N PRO A 67 -12.34 17.23 42.80
CA PRO A 67 -11.92 15.83 42.96
C PRO A 67 -10.49 15.53 42.47
N ARG A 68 -9.87 16.45 41.70
CA ARG A 68 -8.46 16.41 41.30
C ARG A 68 -7.88 17.82 41.28
N LYS A 69 -6.57 17.95 41.48
CA LYS A 69 -5.86 19.23 41.42
C LYS A 69 -5.98 19.85 40.02
N GLN A 70 -6.54 21.05 39.92
CA GLN A 70 -6.68 21.81 38.67
C GLN A 70 -6.59 23.32 38.93
N LEU A 71 -6.12 24.07 37.95
CA LEU A 71 -6.15 25.53 37.94
C LEU A 71 -7.36 25.98 37.10
N VAL A 72 -8.18 26.83 37.68
CA VAL A 72 -9.35 27.45 37.05
C VAL A 72 -9.13 28.96 37.08
N ALA A 73 -9.10 29.60 35.92
CA ALA A 73 -9.04 31.04 35.79
C ALA A 73 -10.25 31.54 34.99
N THR A 74 -10.83 32.67 35.38
CA THR A 74 -11.92 33.31 34.64
C THR A 74 -11.34 34.46 33.84
N LEU A 75 -11.43 34.37 32.52
CA LEU A 75 -11.10 35.43 31.58
C LEU A 75 -12.38 36.20 31.27
N ALA A 76 -12.34 37.53 31.37
CA ALA A 76 -13.45 38.39 30.99
C ALA A 76 -13.00 39.38 29.90
N ASP A 77 -13.86 39.58 28.91
CA ASP A 77 -13.80 40.68 27.97
C ASP A 77 -15.07 41.54 28.08
N GLU A 78 -15.22 42.54 27.22
CA GLU A 78 -16.41 43.41 27.21
C GLU A 78 -17.72 42.66 26.87
N SER A 79 -17.62 41.46 26.28
CA SER A 79 -18.75 40.69 25.76
C SER A 79 -19.23 39.59 26.71
N GLY A 80 -18.37 39.08 27.59
CA GLY A 80 -18.69 37.99 28.50
C GLY A 80 -17.50 37.42 29.27
N GLN A 81 -17.73 36.24 29.87
CA GLN A 81 -16.72 35.52 30.66
C GLN A 81 -16.51 34.12 30.09
N LEU A 82 -15.26 33.66 30.13
CA LEU A 82 -14.82 32.35 29.67
C LEU A 82 -13.88 31.73 30.69
N ILE A 83 -14.04 30.43 30.95
CA ILE A 83 -13.23 29.74 31.95
C ILE A 83 -12.04 29.04 31.28
N LEU A 84 -10.83 29.35 31.74
CA LEU A 84 -9.61 28.67 31.33
C LEU A 84 -9.25 27.63 32.39
N ARG A 85 -9.25 26.35 32.00
CA ARG A 85 -9.03 25.24 32.93
C ARG A 85 -7.82 24.40 32.54
N PHE A 86 -6.94 24.16 33.52
CA PHE A 86 -5.73 23.38 33.37
C PHE A 86 -5.72 22.23 34.38
N LEU A 87 -5.80 21.00 33.88
CA LEU A 87 -5.67 19.77 34.69
C LEU A 87 -4.23 19.54 35.14
N HIS A 88 -3.29 20.04 34.35
CA HIS A 88 -1.85 20.08 34.61
C HIS A 88 -1.36 21.51 34.39
N PHE A 89 -0.76 22.11 35.42
CA PHE A 89 -0.26 23.48 35.36
C PHE A 89 1.06 23.61 36.10
N TYR A 90 1.84 24.60 35.68
CA TYR A 90 3.14 24.91 36.24
C TYR A 90 3.09 26.29 36.92
N PRO A 91 4.07 26.63 37.78
CA PRO A 91 4.12 27.95 38.42
C PRO A 91 4.10 29.13 37.44
N THR A 92 4.54 28.94 36.20
CA THR A 92 4.41 29.93 35.13
C THR A 92 2.96 30.26 34.82
N HIS A 93 2.09 29.25 34.67
CA HIS A 93 0.66 29.48 34.44
C HIS A 93 0.00 30.21 35.61
N LEU A 94 0.46 29.99 36.86
CA LEU A 94 -0.05 30.73 38.01
C LEU A 94 0.25 32.24 37.91
N LYS A 95 1.43 32.60 37.42
CA LYS A 95 1.82 34.00 37.22
C LYS A 95 1.10 34.63 36.04
N GLN A 96 1.03 33.92 34.91
CA GLN A 96 0.37 34.40 33.68
C GLN A 96 -1.13 34.59 33.86
N LEU A 97 -1.75 33.73 34.68
CA LEU A 97 -3.19 33.79 34.97
C LEU A 97 -3.47 34.41 36.34
N ALA A 98 -2.58 35.27 36.84
CA ALA A 98 -2.86 36.06 38.04
C ALA A 98 -3.96 37.08 37.75
N VAL A 99 -4.77 37.39 38.77
CA VAL A 99 -5.85 38.39 38.65
C VAL A 99 -5.26 39.74 38.21
N GLY A 100 -5.91 40.41 37.26
CA GLY A 100 -5.47 41.66 36.65
C GLY A 100 -4.52 41.49 35.45
N GLN A 101 -4.08 40.27 35.13
CA GLN A 101 -3.29 40.03 33.93
C GLN A 101 -4.17 39.96 32.68
N ARG A 102 -3.69 40.56 31.59
CA ARG A 102 -4.34 40.49 30.28
C ARG A 102 -3.66 39.42 29.43
N VAL A 103 -4.44 38.48 28.93
CA VAL A 103 -3.92 37.31 28.21
C VAL A 103 -4.71 37.04 26.94
N ARG A 104 -4.01 36.50 25.93
CA ARG A 104 -4.63 35.82 24.79
C ARG A 104 -4.68 34.33 25.08
N ALA A 105 -5.86 33.75 24.95
CA ALA A 105 -6.10 32.32 25.07
C ALA A 105 -6.58 31.76 23.73
N MET A 106 -5.84 30.78 23.20
CA MET A 106 -6.18 30.08 21.96
C MET A 106 -6.56 28.63 22.29
N GLY A 107 -7.79 28.24 21.97
CA GLY A 107 -8.30 26.92 22.31
C GLY A 107 -9.71 26.67 21.79
N GLU A 108 -10.16 25.43 21.94
CA GLU A 108 -11.53 25.03 21.62
C GLU A 108 -12.46 25.38 22.78
N VAL A 109 -13.51 26.16 22.52
CA VAL A 109 -14.55 26.44 23.51
C VAL A 109 -15.52 25.28 23.57
N ARG A 110 -15.87 24.86 24.79
CA ARG A 110 -16.84 23.80 25.04
C ARG A 110 -17.69 24.13 26.26
N HIS A 111 -18.89 23.56 26.29
CA HIS A 111 -19.73 23.64 27.48
C HIS A 111 -19.28 22.58 28.49
N GLY A 112 -18.84 23.03 29.66
CA GLY A 112 -18.32 22.19 30.74
C GLY A 112 -19.05 22.42 32.06
N TYR A 113 -18.48 21.87 33.13
CA TYR A 113 -19.08 21.93 34.48
C TYR A 113 -19.23 23.36 35.00
N PHE A 114 -18.32 24.25 34.64
CA PHE A 114 -18.33 25.65 35.07
C PHE A 114 -19.02 26.58 34.04
N GLY A 115 -19.70 26.02 33.04
CA GLY A 115 -20.19 26.76 31.88
C GLY A 115 -19.18 26.71 30.73
N ASP A 116 -19.06 27.80 29.98
CA ASP A 116 -18.21 27.84 28.80
C ASP A 116 -16.74 27.86 29.20
N GLU A 117 -16.00 26.82 28.80
CA GLU A 117 -14.62 26.61 29.18
C GLU A 117 -13.71 26.31 27.97
N MET A 118 -12.45 26.70 28.08
CA MET A 118 -11.33 26.16 27.32
C MET A 118 -10.47 25.31 28.23
N VAL A 119 -10.11 24.11 27.78
CA VAL A 119 -9.27 23.20 28.56
C VAL A 119 -7.91 23.03 27.94
N HIS A 120 -6.88 23.40 28.71
CA HIS A 120 -5.50 23.55 28.25
C HIS A 120 -5.34 24.46 27.01
N PRO A 121 -5.92 25.68 27.01
CA PRO A 121 -5.64 26.65 25.95
C PRO A 121 -4.17 27.04 25.94
N LYS A 122 -3.66 27.43 24.77
CA LYS A 122 -2.37 28.12 24.68
C LYS A 122 -2.56 29.54 25.17
N ILE A 123 -1.78 29.94 26.17
CA ILE A 123 -1.85 31.27 26.76
C ILE A 123 -0.61 32.08 26.41
N ARG A 124 -0.82 33.38 26.19
CA ARG A 124 0.24 34.36 25.98
C ARG A 124 -0.12 35.64 26.70
N ASP A 125 0.82 36.16 27.47
CA ASP A 125 0.71 37.48 28.09
C ASP A 125 0.74 38.56 27.00
N VAL A 126 -0.18 39.51 27.08
CA VAL A 126 -0.28 40.60 26.09
C VAL A 126 -0.43 41.94 26.75
N THR A 127 0.19 42.94 26.12
CA THR A 127 -0.12 44.36 26.34
C THR A 127 -1.17 44.82 25.33
N PRO A 128 -1.87 45.95 25.57
CA PRO A 128 -2.84 46.51 24.62
C PRO A 128 -2.28 46.68 23.20
N ASP A 129 -0.99 46.99 23.07
CA ASP A 129 -0.31 47.20 21.77
C ASP A 129 0.28 45.92 21.16
N THR A 130 0.03 44.73 21.75
CA THR A 130 0.61 43.49 21.21
C THR A 130 -0.03 43.17 19.86
N PRO A 131 0.72 43.13 18.74
CA PRO A 131 0.14 42.93 17.43
C PRO A 131 -0.45 41.51 17.29
N LEU A 132 -1.44 41.37 16.41
CA LEU A 132 -1.94 40.08 15.94
C LEU A 132 -0.98 39.50 14.91
N ALA A 133 -1.14 38.23 14.57
CA ALA A 133 -0.35 37.64 13.49
C ALA A 133 -0.80 38.20 12.13
N ASP A 134 0.15 38.55 11.26
CA ASP A 134 -0.14 39.02 9.89
C ASP A 134 -0.60 37.88 8.96
N HIS A 135 -0.31 36.64 9.35
CA HIS A 135 -0.55 35.40 8.60
C HIS A 135 -1.11 34.34 9.52
N LEU A 136 -1.84 33.35 8.98
CA LEU A 136 -2.24 32.21 9.79
C LEU A 136 -1.00 31.48 10.29
N THR A 137 -1.02 31.08 11.56
CA THR A 137 0.13 30.47 12.22
C THR A 137 0.31 29.02 11.74
N PRO A 138 1.43 28.67 11.10
CA PRO A 138 1.71 27.29 10.71
C PRO A 138 2.12 26.44 11.91
N VAL A 139 1.63 25.20 11.95
CA VAL A 139 2.04 24.17 12.90
C VAL A 139 2.80 23.08 12.17
N TYR A 140 4.08 22.92 12.50
CA TYR A 140 5.00 22.01 11.83
C TYR A 140 5.08 20.64 12.51
N PRO A 141 5.46 19.57 11.78
CA PRO A 141 5.92 18.34 12.40
C PRO A 141 7.11 18.62 13.31
N ALA A 142 7.11 18.08 14.54
CA ALA A 142 8.15 18.32 15.53
C ALA A 142 8.44 17.04 16.35
N VAL A 143 9.66 16.95 16.89
CA VAL A 143 10.10 15.91 17.83
C VAL A 143 10.34 16.51 19.22
N GLN A 144 10.43 15.66 20.23
CA GLN A 144 10.71 16.09 21.61
C GLN A 144 11.96 16.98 21.67
N GLY A 145 11.82 18.14 22.31
CA GLY A 145 12.89 19.11 22.46
C GLY A 145 13.11 20.03 21.26
N VAL A 146 12.22 20.01 20.26
CA VAL A 146 12.11 21.02 19.17
C VAL A 146 10.76 21.72 19.31
N THR A 147 10.76 23.03 19.50
CA THR A 147 9.53 23.81 19.72
C THR A 147 9.01 24.41 18.41
N GLN A 148 7.70 24.69 18.34
CA GLN A 148 7.08 25.38 17.21
C GLN A 148 7.68 26.78 16.99
N LEU A 149 8.05 27.49 18.07
CA LEU A 149 8.69 28.80 17.98
C LEU A 149 10.07 28.70 17.29
N MET A 150 10.85 27.68 17.66
CA MET A 150 12.15 27.43 17.04
C MET A 150 12.01 27.11 15.54
N LEU A 151 11.10 26.20 15.17
CA LEU A 151 10.86 25.85 13.77
C LEU A 151 10.40 27.07 12.96
N ARG A 152 9.42 27.83 13.45
CA ARG A 152 8.94 29.06 12.79
C ARG A 152 10.09 30.05 12.54
N ARG A 153 10.95 30.29 13.54
CA ARG A 153 12.11 31.18 13.40
C ARG A 153 13.09 30.67 12.33
N LEU A 154 13.46 29.39 12.38
CA LEU A 154 14.42 28.81 11.44
C LEU A 154 13.88 28.80 10.00
N ILE A 155 12.62 28.43 9.82
CA ILE A 155 11.97 28.38 8.51
C ILE A 155 11.79 29.79 7.95
N ALA A 156 11.36 30.77 8.74
CA ALA A 156 11.25 32.15 8.30
C ALA A 156 12.62 32.73 7.87
N GLY A 157 13.71 32.35 8.56
CA GLY A 157 15.07 32.66 8.13
C GLY A 157 15.41 32.00 6.79
N ALA A 158 15.15 30.70 6.65
CA ALA A 158 15.41 29.98 5.40
C ALA A 158 14.62 30.53 4.21
N LEU A 159 13.35 30.91 4.38
CA LEU A 159 12.53 31.51 3.32
C LEU A 159 13.04 32.89 2.85
N ARG A 160 13.80 33.59 3.69
CA ARG A 160 14.40 34.89 3.39
C ARG A 160 15.76 34.73 2.73
N ASP A 161 16.58 33.82 3.27
CA ASP A 161 18.00 33.74 2.95
C ASP A 161 18.30 32.77 1.79
N GLU A 162 17.46 31.75 1.57
CA GLU A 162 17.66 30.80 0.48
C GLU A 162 17.11 31.35 -0.85
N ARG A 163 17.80 31.02 -1.93
CA ARG A 163 17.34 31.31 -3.29
C ARG A 163 16.21 30.34 -3.65
N LEU A 164 15.03 30.89 -3.90
CA LEU A 164 13.83 30.15 -4.29
C LEU A 164 13.58 30.25 -5.80
N ASP A 165 14.66 30.13 -6.59
CA ASP A 165 14.59 30.15 -8.05
C ASP A 165 13.71 29.00 -8.55
N ASP A 166 13.01 29.25 -9.66
CA ASP A 166 12.08 28.25 -10.19
C ASP A 166 12.84 27.07 -10.81
N THR A 167 12.38 25.85 -10.51
CA THR A 167 12.94 24.60 -11.05
C THR A 167 12.58 24.37 -12.52
N LEU A 168 11.60 25.10 -13.04
CA LEU A 168 11.11 24.99 -14.41
C LEU A 168 11.46 26.22 -15.24
N PRO A 169 11.83 26.05 -16.52
CA PRO A 169 11.90 27.17 -17.45
C PRO A 169 10.55 27.89 -17.53
N GLU A 170 10.60 29.21 -17.58
CA GLU A 170 9.41 30.07 -17.57
C GLU A 170 8.36 29.71 -18.64
N PRO A 171 8.71 29.45 -19.93
CA PRO A 171 7.72 29.08 -20.94
C PRO A 171 6.93 27.81 -20.57
N MET A 172 7.60 26.81 -20.00
CA MET A 172 6.99 25.53 -19.62
C MET A 172 6.07 25.69 -18.40
N ARG A 173 6.49 26.51 -17.43
CA ARG A 173 5.68 26.85 -16.26
C ARG A 173 4.36 27.51 -16.69
N HIS A 174 4.41 28.43 -17.65
CA HIS A 174 3.24 29.11 -18.19
C HIS A 174 2.32 28.15 -18.96
N GLU A 175 2.87 27.30 -19.83
CA GLU A 175 2.09 26.30 -20.57
C GLU A 175 1.32 25.34 -19.64
N LEU A 176 1.97 24.93 -18.54
CA LEU A 176 1.38 24.03 -17.54
C LEU A 176 0.46 24.74 -16.52
N GLY A 177 0.36 26.07 -16.57
CA GLY A 177 -0.45 26.86 -15.63
C GLY A 177 0.04 26.77 -14.17
N LEU A 178 1.33 26.57 -13.95
CA LEU A 178 1.91 26.39 -12.62
C LEU A 178 2.31 27.74 -11.99
N VAL A 179 2.01 27.89 -10.70
CA VAL A 179 2.50 29.03 -9.91
C VAL A 179 4.03 28.97 -9.73
N PRO A 180 4.72 30.11 -9.59
CA PRO A 180 6.14 30.12 -9.25
C PRO A 180 6.44 29.36 -7.96
N PHE A 181 7.58 28.66 -7.92
CA PHE A 181 7.97 27.85 -6.76
C PHE A 181 8.02 28.68 -5.46
N ALA A 182 8.67 29.85 -5.51
CA ALA A 182 8.77 30.76 -4.36
C ALA A 182 7.40 31.16 -3.79
N ASP A 183 6.43 31.42 -4.67
CA ASP A 183 5.08 31.84 -4.27
C ASP A 183 4.31 30.69 -3.65
N ALA A 184 4.42 29.48 -4.22
CA ALA A 184 3.80 28.28 -3.66
C ALA A 184 4.28 28.02 -2.23
N VAL A 185 5.60 28.04 -2.02
CA VAL A 185 6.21 27.82 -0.70
C VAL A 185 5.80 28.92 0.28
N ARG A 186 5.85 30.20 -0.13
CA ARG A 186 5.45 31.32 0.74
C ARG A 186 3.98 31.24 1.14
N ILE A 187 3.07 30.92 0.22
CA ILE A 187 1.64 30.74 0.52
C ILE A 187 1.45 29.64 1.58
N LEU A 188 2.19 28.53 1.46
CA LEU A 188 2.05 27.42 2.41
C LEU A 188 2.67 27.72 3.77
N HIS A 189 3.75 28.50 3.87
CA HIS A 189 4.35 28.84 5.16
C HIS A 189 3.77 30.08 5.82
N GLN A 190 3.31 31.05 5.03
CA GLN A 190 2.82 32.37 5.45
C GLN A 190 1.51 32.69 4.71
N PRO A 191 0.46 31.88 4.89
CA PRO A 191 -0.83 32.12 4.25
C PRO A 191 -1.43 33.46 4.72
N PRO A 192 -2.02 34.26 3.81
CA PRO A 192 -2.66 35.53 4.19
C PRO A 192 -3.79 35.32 5.21
N ALA A 193 -3.93 36.23 6.18
CA ALA A 193 -4.96 36.18 7.23
C ALA A 193 -6.41 35.98 6.70
N ARG A 194 -6.72 36.54 5.53
CA ARG A 194 -8.05 36.43 4.89
C ARG A 194 -8.35 35.06 4.26
N MET A 195 -7.37 34.16 4.20
CA MET A 195 -7.53 32.86 3.55
C MET A 195 -8.24 31.88 4.50
N PRO A 196 -9.35 31.24 4.10
CA PRO A 196 -9.98 30.23 4.95
C PRO A 196 -9.07 29.02 5.17
N VAL A 197 -8.92 28.58 6.43
CA VAL A 197 -8.09 27.40 6.80
C VAL A 197 -8.49 26.15 6.00
N ALA A 198 -9.79 25.98 5.69
CA ALA A 198 -10.29 24.86 4.90
C ALA A 198 -9.68 24.79 3.48
N VAL A 199 -9.35 25.93 2.87
CA VAL A 199 -8.73 26.00 1.54
C VAL A 199 -7.27 25.54 1.58
N LEU A 200 -6.56 25.81 2.68
CA LEU A 200 -5.18 25.35 2.86
C LEU A 200 -5.06 23.83 3.03
N ALA A 201 -6.13 23.20 3.52
CA ALA A 201 -6.23 21.74 3.59
C ALA A 201 -6.62 21.11 2.25
N ASP A 202 -7.09 21.89 1.27
CA ASP A 202 -7.47 21.38 -0.03
C ASP A 202 -6.23 21.09 -0.88
N GLY A 203 -6.06 19.82 -1.24
CA GLY A 203 -5.00 19.39 -2.12
C GLY A 203 -5.06 19.99 -3.54
N ALA A 204 -6.16 20.61 -3.94
CA ALA A 204 -6.32 21.32 -5.21
C ALA A 204 -5.73 22.75 -5.21
N LEU A 205 -5.34 23.29 -4.06
CA LEU A 205 -4.68 24.60 -3.97
C LEU A 205 -3.49 24.67 -4.94
N PRO A 206 -3.35 25.73 -5.76
CA PRO A 206 -2.26 25.83 -6.74
C PRO A 206 -0.86 25.65 -6.14
N ALA A 207 -0.64 26.13 -4.91
CA ALA A 207 0.60 25.92 -4.17
C ALA A 207 0.88 24.42 -3.90
N TRP A 208 -0.14 23.66 -3.47
CA TRP A 208 -0.02 22.22 -3.31
C TRP A 208 0.17 21.48 -4.64
N GLN A 209 -0.52 21.90 -5.69
CA GLN A 209 -0.35 21.33 -7.04
C GLN A 209 1.08 21.53 -7.54
N ARG A 210 1.66 22.72 -7.31
CA ARG A 210 3.06 23.00 -7.67
C ARG A 210 4.03 22.06 -6.97
N LEU A 211 3.92 21.89 -5.64
CA LEU A 211 4.83 21.02 -4.91
C LEU A 211 4.66 19.54 -5.28
N LYS A 212 3.43 19.08 -5.50
CA LYS A 212 3.15 17.71 -5.99
C LYS A 212 3.75 17.48 -7.37
N PHE A 213 3.64 18.47 -8.25
CA PHE A 213 4.24 18.41 -9.58
C PHE A 213 5.76 18.31 -9.49
N ASP A 214 6.41 19.18 -8.71
CA ASP A 214 7.86 19.19 -8.56
C ASP A 214 8.38 17.87 -7.95
N GLU A 215 7.70 17.33 -6.93
CA GLU A 215 8.04 16.03 -6.34
C GLU A 215 7.96 14.90 -7.39
N LEU A 216 6.84 14.82 -8.12
CA LEU A 216 6.67 13.82 -9.17
C LEU A 216 7.67 13.99 -10.31
N LEU A 217 7.95 15.22 -10.73
CA LEU A 217 8.92 15.50 -11.79
C LEU A 217 10.34 15.11 -11.35
N ALA A 218 10.76 15.51 -10.15
CA ALA A 218 12.06 15.15 -9.59
C ALA A 218 12.23 13.63 -9.53
N GLN A 219 11.19 12.92 -9.09
CA GLN A 219 11.16 11.46 -9.11
C GLN A 219 11.33 10.92 -10.55
N GLN A 220 10.53 11.38 -11.51
CA GLN A 220 10.61 10.93 -12.91
C GLN A 220 11.99 11.22 -13.54
N LEU A 221 12.58 12.39 -13.28
CA LEU A 221 13.90 12.76 -13.78
C LEU A 221 14.99 11.87 -13.18
N SER A 222 14.98 11.65 -11.86
CA SER A 222 15.93 10.76 -11.18
C SER A 222 15.87 9.34 -11.78
N MET A 223 14.67 8.84 -12.04
CA MET A 223 14.49 7.51 -12.62
C MET A 223 14.92 7.45 -14.09
N ARG A 224 14.67 8.50 -14.88
CA ARG A 224 15.18 8.61 -16.26
C ARG A 224 16.71 8.69 -16.31
N LEU A 225 17.34 9.36 -15.36
CA LEU A 225 18.80 9.38 -15.23
C LEU A 225 19.34 7.98 -14.89
N ALA A 226 18.73 7.29 -13.91
CA ALA A 226 19.08 5.91 -13.58
C ALA A 226 18.86 4.94 -14.76
N TYR A 227 17.79 5.14 -15.53
CA TYR A 227 17.52 4.39 -16.77
C TYR A 227 18.62 4.62 -17.82
N ARG A 228 19.02 5.88 -18.07
CA ARG A 228 20.11 6.20 -19.01
C ARG A 228 21.45 5.65 -18.56
N ALA A 229 21.79 5.80 -17.28
CA ALA A 229 23.03 5.27 -16.71
C ALA A 229 23.11 3.75 -16.90
N ARG A 230 22.00 3.03 -16.73
CA ARG A 230 21.98 1.57 -16.93
C ARG A 230 22.11 1.14 -18.38
N ARG A 231 21.52 1.87 -19.32
CA ARG A 231 21.70 1.59 -20.76
C ARG A 231 23.12 1.83 -21.25
N ALA A 232 23.98 2.49 -20.46
CA ALA A 232 25.40 2.59 -20.74
C ALA A 232 26.16 1.29 -20.43
N PHE A 233 25.60 0.39 -19.61
CA PHE A 233 26.17 -0.94 -19.43
C PHE A 233 25.87 -1.84 -20.64
N ALA A 234 26.81 -2.74 -20.93
CA ALA A 234 26.66 -3.75 -21.97
C ALA A 234 26.06 -5.03 -21.37
N ALA A 235 25.13 -5.64 -22.08
CA ALA A 235 24.57 -6.95 -21.76
C ALA A 235 24.73 -7.90 -22.95
N PRO A 236 24.75 -9.22 -22.72
CA PRO A 236 24.85 -10.19 -23.80
C PRO A 236 23.61 -10.18 -24.70
N VAL A 237 23.78 -10.07 -26.02
CA VAL A 237 22.66 -10.17 -26.96
C VAL A 237 22.15 -11.62 -27.02
N LEU A 238 20.96 -11.86 -26.49
CA LEU A 238 20.34 -13.18 -26.44
C LEU A 238 19.36 -13.35 -27.61
N LYS A 239 19.84 -13.96 -28.70
CA LYS A 239 19.04 -14.32 -29.87
C LYS A 239 19.10 -15.83 -30.09
N GLY A 240 18.04 -16.51 -29.68
CA GLY A 240 17.86 -17.94 -29.96
C GLY A 240 17.35 -18.22 -31.38
N ASN A 241 17.51 -19.46 -31.84
CA ASN A 241 16.98 -19.93 -33.13
C ASN A 241 15.51 -20.38 -33.05
N GLY A 242 14.89 -20.30 -31.88
CA GLY A 242 13.51 -20.64 -31.60
C GLY A 242 13.19 -22.14 -31.64
N GLN A 243 14.19 -23.03 -31.70
CA GLN A 243 13.96 -24.48 -31.74
C GLN A 243 13.42 -25.02 -30.40
N LEU A 244 14.08 -24.72 -29.29
CA LEU A 244 13.65 -25.15 -27.95
C LEU A 244 12.34 -24.48 -27.57
N THR A 245 12.19 -23.19 -27.92
CA THR A 245 10.98 -22.42 -27.66
C THR A 245 9.76 -23.05 -28.35
N ARG A 246 9.88 -23.42 -29.64
CA ARG A 246 8.82 -24.13 -30.38
C ARG A 246 8.56 -25.52 -29.82
N ALA A 247 9.60 -26.27 -29.48
CA ALA A 247 9.46 -27.60 -28.91
C ALA A 247 8.71 -27.58 -27.57
N LEU A 248 9.00 -26.62 -26.69
CA LEU A 248 8.25 -26.44 -25.45
C LEU A 248 6.78 -26.12 -25.73
N LEU A 249 6.50 -25.15 -26.62
CA LEU A 249 5.13 -24.77 -26.97
C LEU A 249 4.29 -25.95 -27.48
N GLN A 250 4.90 -26.85 -28.27
CA GLN A 250 4.23 -28.06 -28.75
C GLN A 250 4.00 -29.11 -27.65
N ALA A 251 4.87 -29.17 -26.64
CA ALA A 251 4.76 -30.11 -25.52
C ALA A 251 3.78 -29.64 -24.41
N LEU A 252 3.43 -28.35 -24.38
CA LEU A 252 2.55 -27.82 -23.35
C LEU A 252 1.10 -28.33 -23.50
N PRO A 253 0.42 -28.71 -22.40
CA PRO A 253 -0.97 -29.17 -22.45
C PRO A 253 -1.99 -28.03 -22.57
N PHE A 254 -1.55 -26.84 -22.95
CA PHE A 254 -2.37 -25.62 -23.09
C PHE A 254 -1.72 -24.65 -24.07
N GLU A 255 -2.53 -23.82 -24.70
CA GLU A 255 -2.06 -22.72 -25.54
C GLU A 255 -1.78 -21.47 -24.69
N LEU A 256 -0.87 -20.62 -25.19
CA LEU A 256 -0.63 -19.32 -24.58
C LEU A 256 -1.82 -18.37 -24.79
N THR A 257 -2.08 -17.54 -23.79
CA THR A 257 -3.02 -16.42 -23.96
C THR A 257 -2.42 -15.33 -24.85
N ARG A 258 -3.25 -14.44 -25.40
CA ARG A 258 -2.76 -13.32 -26.21
C ARG A 258 -1.90 -12.37 -25.37
N ALA A 259 -2.27 -12.18 -24.11
CA ALA A 259 -1.46 -11.41 -23.17
C ALA A 259 -0.07 -12.05 -22.94
N GLN A 260 0.02 -13.38 -22.79
CA GLN A 260 1.30 -14.08 -22.66
C GLN A 260 2.14 -13.97 -23.93
N ALA A 261 1.55 -14.14 -25.11
CA ALA A 261 2.25 -14.02 -26.40
C ALA A 261 2.78 -12.60 -26.64
N ARG A 262 1.98 -11.56 -26.34
CA ARG A 262 2.43 -10.15 -26.41
C ARG A 262 3.64 -9.91 -25.49
N VAL A 263 3.51 -10.33 -24.23
CA VAL A 263 4.57 -10.15 -23.22
C VAL A 263 5.84 -10.90 -23.61
N MET A 264 5.73 -12.09 -24.22
CA MET A 264 6.88 -12.79 -24.77
C MET A 264 7.56 -12.03 -25.91
N GLY A 265 6.79 -11.37 -26.78
CA GLY A 265 7.35 -10.49 -27.81
C GLY A 265 8.12 -9.31 -27.23
N GLU A 266 7.59 -8.67 -26.19
CA GLU A 266 8.26 -7.58 -25.45
C GLU A 266 9.57 -8.07 -24.81
N ILE A 267 9.54 -9.20 -24.09
CA ILE A 267 10.73 -9.78 -23.46
C ILE A 267 11.77 -10.19 -24.51
N SER A 268 11.36 -10.88 -25.57
CA SER A 268 12.28 -11.32 -26.62
C SER A 268 12.94 -10.15 -27.34
N HIS A 269 12.23 -9.03 -27.53
CA HIS A 269 12.79 -7.83 -28.12
C HIS A 269 13.90 -7.24 -27.25
N ASP A 270 13.68 -7.16 -25.94
CA ASP A 270 14.63 -6.60 -24.99
C ASP A 270 15.85 -7.50 -24.77
N LEU A 271 15.65 -8.82 -24.70
CA LEU A 271 16.74 -9.81 -24.61
C LEU A 271 17.66 -9.76 -25.84
N ALA A 272 17.16 -9.29 -26.98
CA ALA A 272 17.91 -9.12 -28.22
C ALA A 272 18.70 -7.80 -28.29
N GLN A 273 18.62 -6.93 -27.28
CA GLN A 273 19.36 -5.67 -27.21
C GLN A 273 20.73 -5.84 -26.55
N SER A 274 21.67 -4.95 -26.84
CA SER A 274 23.03 -4.96 -26.27
C SER A 274 23.15 -4.27 -24.90
N HIS A 275 22.02 -3.95 -24.26
CA HIS A 275 21.96 -3.31 -22.95
C HIS A 275 21.06 -4.13 -22.00
N PRO A 276 21.28 -4.07 -20.67
CA PRO A 276 20.53 -4.89 -19.73
C PRO A 276 19.01 -4.65 -19.83
N MET A 277 18.24 -5.73 -19.88
CA MET A 277 16.78 -5.68 -19.76
C MET A 277 16.43 -5.70 -18.28
N HIS A 278 15.75 -4.68 -17.76
CA HIS A 278 15.24 -4.66 -16.40
C HIS A 278 13.71 -4.57 -16.44
N ARG A 279 13.05 -5.72 -16.48
CA ARG A 279 11.61 -5.80 -16.75
C ARG A 279 10.84 -6.41 -15.59
N LEU A 280 9.72 -5.79 -15.22
CA LEU A 280 8.75 -6.31 -14.26
C LEU A 280 7.58 -6.96 -15.00
N LEU A 281 7.49 -8.28 -14.91
CA LEU A 281 6.38 -9.11 -15.31
C LEU A 281 5.29 -9.15 -14.24
N GLN A 282 4.19 -8.45 -14.49
CA GLN A 282 3.02 -8.44 -13.63
C GLN A 282 1.94 -9.36 -14.17
N GLY A 283 1.26 -10.04 -13.27
CA GLY A 283 0.05 -10.78 -13.60
C GLY A 283 -0.51 -11.46 -12.37
N ASP A 284 -1.82 -11.67 -12.33
CA ASP A 284 -2.47 -12.32 -11.20
C ASP A 284 -1.85 -13.71 -10.92
N VAL A 285 -2.00 -14.24 -9.70
CA VAL A 285 -1.62 -15.64 -9.43
C VAL A 285 -2.37 -16.56 -10.40
N GLY A 286 -1.64 -17.45 -11.07
CA GLY A 286 -2.18 -18.36 -12.08
C GLY A 286 -2.33 -17.76 -13.49
N SER A 287 -1.92 -16.50 -13.73
CA SER A 287 -1.88 -15.88 -15.07
C SER A 287 -0.82 -16.50 -16.01
N GLY A 288 0.00 -17.43 -15.52
CA GLY A 288 1.02 -18.11 -16.33
C GLY A 288 2.40 -17.44 -16.36
N LYS A 289 2.75 -16.61 -15.37
CA LYS A 289 4.11 -16.01 -15.27
C LYS A 289 5.25 -17.03 -15.40
N THR A 290 5.09 -18.24 -14.81
CA THR A 290 6.10 -19.31 -14.92
C THR A 290 6.35 -19.78 -16.36
N VAL A 291 5.33 -19.81 -17.24
CA VAL A 291 5.56 -20.23 -18.63
C VAL A 291 6.31 -19.15 -19.41
N VAL A 292 6.00 -17.88 -19.15
CA VAL A 292 6.75 -16.73 -19.70
C VAL A 292 8.21 -16.77 -19.25
N ALA A 293 8.47 -17.05 -17.96
CA ALA A 293 9.83 -17.22 -17.44
C ALA A 293 10.58 -18.40 -18.09
N ALA A 294 9.90 -19.54 -18.31
CA ALA A 294 10.49 -20.71 -18.96
C ALA A 294 10.91 -20.39 -20.41
N LEU A 295 10.04 -19.72 -21.17
CA LEU A 295 10.32 -19.33 -22.55
C LEU A 295 11.47 -18.31 -22.62
N ALA A 296 11.52 -17.35 -21.70
CA ALA A 296 12.64 -16.41 -21.61
C ALA A 296 13.97 -17.11 -21.30
N ALA A 297 13.97 -18.08 -20.38
CA ALA A 297 15.14 -18.91 -20.10
C ALA A 297 15.60 -19.70 -21.33
N LEU A 298 14.66 -20.26 -22.10
CA LEU A 298 14.99 -20.96 -23.35
C LEU A 298 15.67 -20.06 -24.38
N ILE A 299 15.25 -18.80 -24.53
CA ILE A 299 15.93 -17.84 -25.43
C ILE A 299 17.40 -17.65 -25.02
N ALA A 300 17.68 -17.53 -23.71
CA ALA A 300 19.04 -17.42 -23.21
C ALA A 300 19.86 -18.68 -23.49
N ILE A 301 19.27 -19.86 -23.26
CA ILE A 301 19.92 -21.16 -23.45
C ILE A 301 20.18 -21.45 -24.92
N GLU A 302 19.25 -21.12 -25.82
CA GLU A 302 19.43 -21.20 -27.27
C GLU A 302 20.57 -20.29 -27.76
N ALA A 303 20.80 -19.15 -27.10
CA ALA A 303 21.90 -18.24 -27.37
C ALA A 303 23.25 -18.70 -26.76
N GLY A 304 23.29 -19.85 -26.09
CA GLY A 304 24.49 -20.39 -25.44
C GLY A 304 24.81 -19.77 -24.08
N TRP A 305 23.81 -19.18 -23.42
CA TRP A 305 23.93 -18.58 -22.08
C TRP A 305 23.13 -19.36 -21.04
N GLN A 306 23.59 -19.32 -19.79
CA GLN A 306 22.88 -19.88 -18.64
C GLN A 306 21.82 -18.89 -18.14
N ALA A 307 20.77 -19.44 -17.53
CA ALA A 307 19.75 -18.68 -16.82
C ALA A 307 19.70 -19.10 -15.33
N ALA A 308 19.29 -18.18 -14.47
CA ALA A 308 19.06 -18.45 -13.06
C ALA A 308 17.66 -17.99 -12.63
N LEU A 309 16.93 -18.79 -11.84
CA LEU A 309 15.66 -18.42 -11.23
C LEU A 309 15.77 -18.40 -9.71
N MET A 310 15.51 -17.23 -9.14
CA MET A 310 15.48 -17.01 -7.70
C MET A 310 14.04 -16.94 -7.19
N ALA A 311 13.75 -17.64 -6.10
CA ALA A 311 12.50 -17.52 -5.35
C ALA A 311 12.76 -17.33 -3.84
N PRO A 312 11.87 -16.63 -3.11
CA PRO A 312 12.13 -16.10 -1.77
C PRO A 312 12.23 -17.17 -0.69
N THR A 313 11.71 -18.36 -0.96
CA THR A 313 11.71 -19.47 -0.03
C THR A 313 12.08 -20.75 -0.76
N GLU A 314 12.63 -21.69 0.01
CA GLU A 314 12.99 -23.02 -0.51
C GLU A 314 11.78 -23.72 -1.12
N ILE A 315 10.62 -23.62 -0.48
CA ILE A 315 9.37 -24.22 -0.95
C ILE A 315 8.96 -23.69 -2.33
N LEU A 316 9.00 -22.37 -2.55
CA LEU A 316 8.59 -21.80 -3.84
C LEU A 316 9.62 -22.14 -4.93
N ALA A 317 10.90 -22.08 -4.58
CA ALA A 317 11.96 -22.36 -5.53
C ALA A 317 11.99 -23.87 -5.89
N GLU A 318 11.69 -24.77 -4.96
CA GLU A 318 11.51 -26.21 -5.24
C GLU A 318 10.30 -26.46 -6.16
N GLN A 319 9.19 -25.75 -5.96
CA GLN A 319 8.04 -25.84 -6.86
C GLN A 319 8.38 -25.41 -8.29
N HIS A 320 9.12 -24.31 -8.44
CA HIS A 320 9.63 -23.90 -9.75
C HIS A 320 10.55 -24.95 -10.34
N HIS A 321 11.45 -25.52 -9.54
CA HIS A 321 12.34 -26.60 -9.97
C HIS A 321 11.57 -27.81 -10.50
N ARG A 322 10.65 -28.38 -9.72
CA ARG A 322 9.85 -29.54 -10.15
C ARG A 322 9.07 -29.26 -11.43
N LYS A 323 8.47 -28.08 -11.54
CA LYS A 323 7.66 -27.69 -12.69
C LYS A 323 8.50 -27.45 -13.96
N LEU A 324 9.60 -26.72 -13.83
CA LEU A 324 10.48 -26.39 -14.96
C LEU A 324 11.30 -27.61 -15.39
N ALA A 325 11.80 -28.42 -14.46
CA ALA A 325 12.45 -29.69 -14.79
C ALA A 325 11.52 -30.61 -15.59
N GLY A 326 10.25 -30.72 -15.19
CA GLY A 326 9.25 -31.51 -15.93
C GLY A 326 8.96 -31.02 -17.35
N TRP A 327 9.22 -29.75 -17.65
CA TRP A 327 9.06 -29.17 -19.00
C TRP A 327 10.34 -29.18 -19.82
N LEU A 328 11.49 -28.95 -19.19
CA LEU A 328 12.75 -28.67 -19.86
C LEU A 328 13.66 -29.90 -19.98
N ALA A 329 13.60 -30.85 -19.04
CA ALA A 329 14.39 -32.08 -19.12
C ALA A 329 14.10 -32.92 -20.40
N PRO A 330 12.84 -33.06 -20.87
CA PRO A 330 12.55 -33.72 -22.14
C PRO A 330 13.16 -33.05 -23.38
N LEU A 331 13.54 -31.77 -23.26
CA LEU A 331 14.19 -30.99 -24.31
C LEU A 331 15.72 -31.09 -24.25
N GLY A 332 16.26 -31.97 -23.39
CA GLY A 332 17.70 -32.12 -23.17
C GLY A 332 18.31 -31.02 -22.30
N ILE A 333 17.50 -30.26 -21.56
CA ILE A 333 17.97 -29.15 -20.75
C ILE A 333 18.20 -29.58 -19.30
N LYS A 334 19.43 -29.40 -18.81
CA LYS A 334 19.81 -29.72 -17.43
C LYS A 334 19.43 -28.56 -16.50
N VAL A 335 18.42 -28.83 -15.67
CA VAL A 335 17.95 -27.91 -14.62
C VAL A 335 18.54 -28.35 -13.29
N VAL A 336 19.20 -27.43 -12.58
CA VAL A 336 19.83 -27.70 -11.28
C VAL A 336 19.13 -26.93 -10.17
N TRP A 337 19.02 -27.57 -9.01
CA TRP A 337 18.48 -27.01 -7.79
C TRP A 337 19.61 -26.65 -6.81
N LEU A 338 19.62 -25.43 -6.28
CA LEU A 338 20.52 -25.01 -5.22
C LEU A 338 19.74 -24.40 -4.05
N SER A 339 19.85 -25.04 -2.89
CA SER A 339 19.22 -24.59 -1.64
C SER A 339 20.19 -24.66 -0.47
N GLY A 340 19.89 -23.93 0.61
CA GLY A 340 20.63 -24.00 1.87
C GLY A 340 20.48 -25.36 2.57
N SER A 341 19.35 -26.03 2.36
CA SER A 341 19.01 -27.35 2.91
C SER A 341 19.66 -28.55 2.20
N LEU A 342 20.39 -28.36 1.09
CA LEU A 342 21.04 -29.47 0.39
C LEU A 342 22.23 -30.03 1.18
N LYS A 343 22.41 -31.36 1.13
CA LYS A 343 23.60 -32.02 1.66
C LYS A 343 24.84 -31.49 0.95
N LYS A 344 25.98 -31.44 1.68
CA LYS A 344 27.24 -30.87 1.17
C LYS A 344 27.66 -31.46 -0.19
N LYS A 345 27.50 -32.77 -0.39
CA LYS A 345 27.82 -33.45 -1.64
C LYS A 345 26.97 -32.95 -2.82
N ASP A 346 25.65 -32.90 -2.64
CA ASP A 346 24.71 -32.48 -3.68
C ASP A 346 24.84 -30.98 -3.98
N LYS A 347 25.08 -30.18 -2.94
CA LYS A 347 25.39 -28.75 -3.07
C LYS A 347 26.65 -28.52 -3.92
N GLN A 348 27.71 -29.29 -3.66
CA GLN A 348 28.96 -29.19 -4.39
C GLN A 348 28.79 -29.58 -5.87
N ALA A 349 28.10 -30.68 -6.15
CA ALA A 349 27.81 -31.10 -7.52
C ALA A 349 26.97 -30.06 -8.29
N ALA A 350 26.00 -29.42 -7.63
CA ALA A 350 25.22 -28.33 -8.21
C ALA A 350 26.09 -27.11 -8.55
N ILE A 351 27.01 -26.74 -7.66
CA ILE A 351 27.95 -25.62 -7.87
C ILE A 351 28.89 -25.91 -9.05
N GLU A 352 29.46 -27.13 -9.10
CA GLU A 352 30.35 -27.55 -10.18
C GLU A 352 29.63 -27.55 -11.53
N ALA A 353 28.39 -28.04 -11.59
CA ALA A 353 27.59 -28.02 -12.81
C ALA A 353 27.28 -26.60 -13.30
N MET A 354 27.11 -25.62 -12.40
CA MET A 354 26.93 -24.22 -12.78
C MET A 354 28.22 -23.57 -13.27
N ALA A 355 29.34 -23.89 -12.62
CA ALA A 355 30.67 -23.37 -12.97
C ALA A 355 31.21 -23.95 -14.28
N SER A 356 30.87 -25.21 -14.61
CA SER A 356 31.25 -25.88 -15.86
C SER A 356 30.35 -25.53 -17.05
N GLY A 357 29.17 -24.95 -16.79
CA GLY A 357 28.20 -24.60 -17.83
C GLY A 357 27.23 -25.72 -18.17
N GLU A 358 27.38 -26.90 -17.57
CA GLU A 358 26.45 -28.02 -17.75
C GLU A 358 25.04 -27.68 -17.27
N ALA A 359 24.91 -26.91 -16.20
CA ALA A 359 23.62 -26.43 -15.71
C ALA A 359 23.16 -25.23 -16.55
N GLN A 360 22.28 -25.47 -17.51
CA GLN A 360 21.73 -24.42 -18.38
C GLN A 360 20.70 -23.55 -17.65
N LEU A 361 19.97 -24.12 -16.68
CA LEU A 361 19.07 -23.39 -15.79
C LEU A 361 19.35 -23.76 -14.32
N ALA A 362 19.71 -22.77 -13.51
CA ALA A 362 19.83 -22.93 -12.07
C ALA A 362 18.59 -22.36 -11.37
N ILE A 363 18.06 -23.05 -10.36
CA ILE A 363 16.90 -22.61 -9.58
C ILE A 363 17.26 -22.69 -8.11
N GLY A 364 16.92 -21.66 -7.34
CA GLY A 364 17.32 -21.61 -5.94
C GLY A 364 16.80 -20.42 -5.17
N THR A 365 17.28 -20.31 -3.94
CA THR A 365 17.02 -19.16 -3.05
C THR A 365 18.21 -18.20 -3.07
N HIS A 366 18.41 -17.44 -2.00
CA HIS A 366 19.61 -16.63 -1.78
C HIS A 366 20.92 -17.44 -1.87
N ALA A 367 20.85 -18.77 -1.76
CA ALA A 367 21.99 -19.67 -1.92
C ALA A 367 22.71 -19.52 -3.27
N LEU A 368 22.01 -19.14 -4.35
CA LEU A 368 22.62 -18.87 -5.66
C LEU A 368 23.62 -17.70 -5.64
N PHE A 369 23.59 -16.86 -4.60
CA PHE A 369 24.38 -15.63 -4.50
C PHE A 369 25.43 -15.67 -3.39
N GLN A 370 25.53 -16.78 -2.66
CA GLN A 370 26.59 -16.97 -1.68
C GLN A 370 27.97 -16.94 -2.36
N ASP A 371 28.98 -16.54 -1.58
CA ASP A 371 30.38 -16.60 -1.99
C ASP A 371 30.73 -18.06 -2.33
N GLY A 372 31.34 -18.29 -3.49
CA GLY A 372 31.66 -19.63 -4.01
C GLY A 372 30.73 -20.17 -5.10
N VAL A 373 29.61 -19.52 -5.40
CA VAL A 373 28.78 -19.86 -6.58
C VAL A 373 29.16 -18.99 -7.76
N SER A 374 29.61 -19.61 -8.85
CA SER A 374 29.94 -18.96 -10.13
C SER A 374 29.19 -19.61 -11.28
N PHE A 375 28.96 -18.83 -12.34
CA PHE A 375 28.39 -19.28 -13.60
C PHE A 375 29.44 -19.09 -14.69
N THR A 376 29.49 -19.99 -15.66
CA THR A 376 30.37 -19.83 -16.83
C THR A 376 29.93 -18.63 -17.67
N ARG A 377 28.63 -18.54 -17.98
CA ARG A 377 28.05 -17.49 -18.84
C ARG A 377 26.60 -17.19 -18.43
N LEU A 378 26.40 -16.39 -17.39
CA LEU A 378 25.06 -16.00 -16.95
C LEU A 378 24.50 -14.87 -17.85
N GLY A 379 23.43 -15.15 -18.60
CA GLY A 379 22.80 -14.17 -19.49
C GLY A 379 21.47 -13.62 -19.00
N LEU A 380 20.72 -14.41 -18.21
CA LEU A 380 19.39 -14.04 -17.72
C LEU A 380 19.18 -14.45 -16.27
N VAL A 381 18.62 -13.53 -15.50
CA VAL A 381 18.22 -13.72 -14.10
C VAL A 381 16.72 -13.49 -13.98
N LEU A 382 16.03 -14.50 -13.47
CA LEU A 382 14.60 -14.51 -13.20
C LEU A 382 14.40 -14.37 -11.69
N ILE A 383 13.61 -13.39 -11.25
CA ILE A 383 13.36 -13.15 -9.83
C ILE A 383 11.86 -13.26 -9.58
N ASP A 384 11.41 -14.21 -8.77
CA ASP A 384 10.01 -14.31 -8.37
C ASP A 384 9.75 -13.62 -7.03
N GLU A 385 8.62 -12.92 -6.91
CA GLU A 385 8.20 -12.18 -5.71
C GLU A 385 9.29 -11.24 -5.13
N GLN A 386 9.80 -10.35 -5.99
CA GLN A 386 10.90 -9.42 -5.73
C GLN A 386 10.87 -8.69 -4.38
N HIS A 387 9.68 -8.32 -3.91
CA HIS A 387 9.50 -7.48 -2.73
C HIS A 387 10.05 -8.10 -1.44
N ARG A 388 10.37 -9.41 -1.46
CA ARG A 388 10.99 -10.12 -0.32
C ARG A 388 12.51 -10.10 -0.32
N PHE A 389 13.15 -9.56 -1.37
CA PHE A 389 14.60 -9.54 -1.52
C PHE A 389 15.17 -8.14 -1.26
N GLY A 390 16.23 -8.08 -0.46
CA GLY A 390 16.92 -6.83 -0.12
C GLY A 390 17.64 -6.20 -1.32
N VAL A 391 17.90 -4.88 -1.26
CA VAL A 391 18.61 -4.14 -2.32
C VAL A 391 20.02 -4.71 -2.57
N GLY A 392 20.76 -5.07 -1.51
CA GLY A 392 22.14 -5.58 -1.62
C GLY A 392 22.28 -6.91 -2.36
N GLN A 393 21.28 -7.80 -2.26
CA GLN A 393 21.29 -9.09 -2.95
C GLN A 393 21.18 -8.95 -4.47
N ARG A 394 20.51 -7.87 -4.95
CA ARG A 394 20.37 -7.56 -6.39
C ARG A 394 21.66 -7.03 -7.00
N LEU A 395 22.47 -6.30 -6.23
CA LEU A 395 23.78 -5.82 -6.67
C LEU A 395 24.79 -6.98 -6.81
N ALA A 396 24.79 -7.92 -5.87
CA ALA A 396 25.68 -9.11 -5.92
C ALA A 396 25.43 -9.98 -7.17
N LEU A 397 24.18 -10.02 -7.65
CA LEU A 397 23.76 -10.68 -8.88
C LEU A 397 24.38 -10.08 -10.14
N THR A 398 24.41 -8.75 -10.17
CA THR A 398 24.87 -7.96 -11.29
C THR A 398 26.40 -8.09 -11.47
N GLN A 399 27.12 -8.29 -10.37
CA GLN A 399 28.58 -8.44 -10.32
C GLN A 399 29.10 -9.81 -10.76
N LYS A 400 28.28 -10.88 -10.72
CA LYS A 400 28.72 -12.25 -11.03
C LYS A 400 28.73 -12.61 -12.53
N GLY A 401 28.19 -11.77 -13.40
CA GLY A 401 28.00 -12.11 -14.82
C GLY A 401 28.17 -10.97 -15.83
N GLY A 402 28.66 -9.80 -15.41
CA GLY A 402 28.83 -8.65 -16.30
C GLY A 402 27.49 -8.12 -16.82
N GLU A 403 26.59 -7.72 -15.90
CA GLU A 403 25.29 -7.09 -16.20
C GLU A 403 24.32 -7.98 -17.01
N PRO A 404 23.89 -9.14 -16.47
CA PRO A 404 22.91 -10.01 -17.13
C PRO A 404 21.53 -9.34 -17.24
N HIS A 405 20.71 -9.79 -18.19
CA HIS A 405 19.30 -9.39 -18.26
C HIS A 405 18.55 -9.83 -17.00
N GLN A 406 17.62 -9.00 -16.51
CA GLN A 406 16.82 -9.24 -15.32
C GLN A 406 15.32 -9.18 -15.64
N LEU A 407 14.64 -10.31 -15.45
CA LEU A 407 13.19 -10.39 -15.52
C LEU A 407 12.63 -10.69 -14.12
N THR A 408 11.92 -9.71 -13.59
CA THR A 408 11.34 -9.81 -12.26
C THR A 408 9.85 -10.08 -12.35
N MET A 409 9.31 -10.96 -11.51
CA MET A 409 7.91 -11.36 -11.51
C MET A 409 7.22 -10.94 -10.22
N SER A 410 5.99 -10.47 -10.34
CA SER A 410 5.14 -10.21 -9.18
C SER A 410 3.71 -10.67 -9.41
N ALA A 411 3.11 -11.26 -8.38
CA ALA A 411 1.70 -11.61 -8.40
C ALA A 411 0.76 -10.46 -8.07
N THR A 412 1.24 -9.39 -7.42
CA THR A 412 0.40 -8.26 -7.02
C THR A 412 0.30 -7.26 -8.18
N PRO A 413 -0.91 -7.03 -8.74
CA PRO A 413 -1.08 -6.02 -9.77
C PRO A 413 -0.90 -4.64 -9.14
N ILE A 414 0.28 -4.05 -9.31
CA ILE A 414 0.53 -2.66 -8.93
C ILE A 414 -0.20 -1.78 -9.96
N PRO A 415 -0.98 -0.77 -9.53
CA PRO A 415 -1.64 0.13 -10.48
C PRO A 415 -0.61 0.68 -11.45
N ARG A 416 -0.87 0.63 -12.76
CA ARG A 416 0.11 1.05 -13.78
C ARG A 416 0.67 2.45 -13.53
N THR A 417 -0.16 3.39 -13.09
CA THR A 417 0.28 4.74 -12.73
C THR A 417 1.27 4.73 -11.57
N LEU A 418 1.05 3.89 -10.57
CA LEU A 418 1.95 3.73 -9.43
C LEU A 418 3.20 2.96 -9.82
N ALA A 419 3.10 1.96 -10.70
CA ALA A 419 4.25 1.27 -11.26
C ALA A 419 5.14 2.23 -12.07
N MET A 420 4.55 3.10 -12.88
CA MET A 420 5.26 4.15 -13.62
C MET A 420 5.81 5.27 -12.74
N SER A 421 5.26 5.51 -11.55
CA SER A 421 5.81 6.47 -10.60
C SER A 421 6.93 5.85 -9.76
N TYR A 422 6.70 4.70 -9.11
CA TYR A 422 7.61 4.09 -8.12
C TYR A 422 8.62 3.11 -8.71
N PHE A 423 8.32 2.51 -9.86
CA PHE A 423 9.21 1.60 -10.60
C PHE A 423 9.46 2.10 -12.02
N ALA A 424 9.47 3.42 -12.24
CA ALA A 424 9.85 4.04 -13.53
C ALA A 424 11.27 3.68 -14.02
N ASP A 425 12.03 2.95 -13.21
CA ASP A 425 13.31 2.37 -13.58
C ASP A 425 13.14 0.95 -14.18
N LEU A 426 11.97 0.33 -14.10
CA LEU A 426 11.66 -0.96 -14.70
C LEU A 426 10.68 -0.79 -15.86
N ASP A 427 10.94 -1.49 -16.96
CA ASP A 427 9.94 -1.67 -18.00
C ASP A 427 8.86 -2.63 -17.49
N VAL A 428 7.58 -2.30 -17.66
CA VAL A 428 6.47 -3.09 -17.08
C VAL A 428 5.70 -3.83 -18.16
N SER A 429 5.66 -5.15 -18.06
CA SER A 429 4.80 -6.03 -18.85
C SER A 429 3.66 -6.57 -18.00
N VAL A 430 2.43 -6.52 -18.52
CA VAL A 430 1.24 -6.97 -17.78
C VAL A 430 0.53 -8.11 -18.52
N ILE A 431 0.35 -9.23 -17.83
CA ILE A 431 -0.55 -10.31 -18.23
C ILE A 431 -1.94 -10.01 -17.66
N ASP A 432 -2.79 -9.38 -18.47
CA ASP A 432 -4.14 -8.93 -18.14
C ASP A 432 -5.24 -9.96 -18.49
N GLU A 433 -4.87 -11.10 -19.07
CA GLU A 433 -5.75 -12.23 -19.37
C GLU A 433 -5.47 -13.41 -18.42
N LEU A 434 -6.54 -14.03 -17.91
CA LEU A 434 -6.46 -15.29 -17.17
C LEU A 434 -6.60 -16.47 -18.13
N PRO A 435 -5.90 -17.60 -17.90
CA PRO A 435 -6.05 -18.79 -18.72
C PRO A 435 -7.51 -19.28 -18.78
N PRO A 436 -7.95 -19.83 -19.92
CA PRO A 436 -9.30 -20.36 -20.07
C PRO A 436 -9.60 -21.46 -19.04
N GLY A 437 -10.85 -21.51 -18.57
CA GLY A 437 -11.33 -22.48 -17.57
C GLY A 437 -11.25 -22.02 -16.11
N ARG A 438 -10.64 -20.87 -15.79
CA ARG A 438 -10.62 -20.36 -14.41
C ARG A 438 -11.96 -19.73 -14.02
N THR A 439 -12.61 -20.26 -12.99
CA THR A 439 -13.85 -19.67 -12.45
C THR A 439 -13.54 -18.54 -11.48
N PRO A 440 -14.28 -17.40 -11.52
CA PRO A 440 -14.13 -16.32 -10.55
C PRO A 440 -14.39 -16.81 -9.12
N ILE A 441 -13.59 -16.35 -8.17
CA ILE A 441 -13.78 -16.61 -6.75
C ILE A 441 -14.91 -15.72 -6.21
N GLN A 442 -15.86 -16.31 -5.49
CA GLN A 442 -16.87 -15.54 -4.76
C GLN A 442 -16.28 -15.09 -3.42
N THR A 443 -16.29 -13.78 -3.17
CA THR A 443 -15.80 -13.19 -1.92
C THR A 443 -16.97 -12.59 -1.15
N LYS A 444 -17.12 -12.95 0.13
CA LYS A 444 -18.15 -12.45 1.03
C LYS A 444 -17.50 -11.82 2.27
N LEU A 445 -18.00 -10.67 2.70
CA LEU A 445 -17.68 -10.07 3.99
C LEU A 445 -18.74 -10.50 5.01
N ILE A 446 -18.29 -11.02 6.14
CA ILE A 446 -19.12 -11.60 7.18
C ILE A 446 -18.70 -10.96 8.51
N SER A 447 -19.66 -10.54 9.33
CA SER A 447 -19.35 -10.02 10.68
C SER A 447 -18.82 -11.15 11.57
N THR A 448 -17.91 -10.87 12.50
CA THR A 448 -17.43 -11.85 13.49
C THR A 448 -18.57 -12.47 14.31
N SER A 449 -19.68 -11.77 14.50
CA SER A 449 -20.89 -12.32 15.14
C SER A 449 -21.45 -13.58 14.44
N ARG A 450 -21.14 -13.76 13.15
CA ARG A 450 -21.58 -14.90 12.33
C ARG A 450 -20.45 -15.91 12.09
N ARG A 451 -19.47 -15.99 12.99
CA ARG A 451 -18.34 -16.95 12.92
C ARG A 451 -18.83 -18.40 12.79
N HIS A 452 -19.87 -18.79 13.53
CA HIS A 452 -20.45 -20.14 13.45
C HIS A 452 -20.94 -20.52 12.04
N ASP A 453 -21.51 -19.58 11.28
CA ASP A 453 -21.93 -19.83 9.88
C ASP A 453 -20.73 -20.19 8.99
N VAL A 454 -19.59 -19.55 9.24
CA VAL A 454 -18.33 -19.82 8.51
C VAL A 454 -17.80 -21.20 8.85
N MET A 455 -17.87 -21.59 10.13
CA MET A 455 -17.45 -22.91 10.60
C MET A 455 -18.32 -24.02 10.02
N ALA A 456 -19.65 -23.82 9.97
CA ALA A 456 -20.55 -24.75 9.30
C ALA A 456 -20.26 -24.88 7.79
N ALA A 457 -19.90 -23.78 7.13
CA ALA A 457 -19.47 -23.80 5.74
C ALA A 457 -18.15 -24.56 5.54
N ILE A 458 -17.17 -24.39 6.43
CA ILE A 458 -15.91 -25.16 6.43
C ILE A 458 -16.23 -26.66 6.55
N ARG A 459 -17.05 -27.04 7.53
CA ARG A 459 -17.40 -28.45 7.75
C ARG A 459 -18.02 -29.08 6.51
N LYS A 460 -18.98 -28.40 5.87
CA LYS A 460 -19.60 -28.87 4.63
C LYS A 460 -18.60 -29.08 3.49
N GLU A 461 -17.60 -28.21 3.35
CA GLU A 461 -16.57 -28.37 2.33
C GLU A 461 -15.65 -29.55 2.65
N ILE A 462 -15.29 -29.73 3.93
CA ILE A 462 -14.42 -30.82 4.40
C ILE A 462 -15.12 -32.18 4.31
N ASP A 463 -16.39 -32.28 4.69
CA ASP A 463 -17.22 -33.50 4.55
C ASP A 463 -17.34 -33.93 3.09
N ALA A 464 -17.23 -32.99 2.16
CA ALA A 464 -17.21 -33.25 0.72
C ALA A 464 -15.80 -33.55 0.19
N GLY A 465 -14.84 -33.88 1.07
CA GLY A 465 -13.47 -34.28 0.78
C GLY A 465 -12.51 -33.14 0.44
N ARG A 466 -12.89 -31.88 0.70
CA ARG A 466 -12.09 -30.69 0.36
C ARG A 466 -11.38 -30.13 1.58
N GLN A 467 -10.57 -29.10 1.36
CA GLN A 467 -9.76 -28.48 2.42
C GLN A 467 -10.00 -26.98 2.49
N ALA A 468 -9.64 -26.38 3.63
CA ALA A 468 -9.81 -24.96 3.89
C ALA A 468 -8.58 -24.33 4.56
N TYR A 469 -8.39 -23.03 4.31
CA TYR A 469 -7.42 -22.19 5.01
C TYR A 469 -8.12 -21.24 5.98
N TRP A 470 -7.53 -21.04 7.15
CA TRP A 470 -7.90 -20.01 8.10
C TRP A 470 -6.69 -19.10 8.38
N VAL A 471 -6.81 -17.82 8.03
CA VAL A 471 -5.68 -16.87 8.10
C VAL A 471 -5.89 -15.85 9.19
N CYS A 472 -4.97 -15.85 10.15
CA CYS A 472 -4.91 -14.86 11.23
C CYS A 472 -3.86 -13.79 10.84
N PRO A 473 -4.27 -12.57 10.47
CA PRO A 473 -3.31 -11.54 10.08
C PRO A 473 -2.47 -11.05 11.25
N LEU A 474 -1.29 -10.50 10.94
CA LEU A 474 -0.41 -9.85 11.92
C LEU A 474 -1.12 -8.64 12.53
N ILE A 475 -1.10 -8.52 13.86
CA ILE A 475 -1.85 -7.48 14.57
C ILE A 475 -0.95 -6.35 15.08
N GLU A 476 0.33 -6.56 15.40
CA GLU A 476 1.20 -5.52 16.02
C GLU A 476 2.70 -5.79 15.73
N GLU A 477 3.59 -4.84 16.05
CA GLU A 477 5.06 -4.96 15.92
C GLU A 477 5.71 -6.03 16.83
N SER A 478 4.91 -6.82 17.56
CA SER A 478 5.39 -7.81 18.53
C SER A 478 5.03 -9.23 18.13
N GLU A 479 6.04 -9.98 17.69
CA GLU A 479 5.93 -11.39 17.26
C GLU A 479 5.40 -12.35 18.35
N THR A 480 5.38 -11.94 19.62
CA THR A 480 4.89 -12.78 20.74
C THR A 480 3.37 -12.83 20.81
N LEU A 481 2.70 -11.69 20.60
CA LEU A 481 1.23 -11.61 20.59
C LEU A 481 0.64 -12.33 19.36
N GLU A 482 1.38 -12.42 18.27
CA GLU A 482 1.00 -13.14 17.04
C GLU A 482 0.83 -14.64 17.26
N LEU A 483 1.80 -15.26 17.94
CA LEU A 483 1.78 -16.69 18.22
C LEU A 483 0.61 -17.04 19.13
N GLN A 484 0.34 -16.20 20.13
CA GLN A 484 -0.79 -16.40 21.05
C GLN A 484 -2.13 -16.39 20.31
N ASN A 485 -2.34 -15.43 19.38
CA ASN A 485 -3.60 -15.34 18.62
C ASN A 485 -3.80 -16.54 17.68
N ALA A 486 -2.74 -16.97 16.97
CA ALA A 486 -2.83 -18.11 16.05
C ALA A 486 -3.02 -19.45 16.78
N VAL A 487 -2.36 -19.63 17.93
CA VAL A 487 -2.52 -20.81 18.79
C VAL A 487 -3.92 -20.84 19.40
N ALA A 488 -4.39 -19.73 19.96
CA ALA A 488 -5.75 -19.65 20.51
C ALA A 488 -6.82 -19.94 19.45
N THR A 489 -6.66 -19.41 18.24
CA THR A 489 -7.58 -19.69 17.12
C THR A 489 -7.51 -21.16 16.70
N PHE A 490 -6.33 -21.76 16.69
CA PHE A 490 -6.16 -23.18 16.42
C PHE A 490 -6.87 -24.06 17.45
N GLU A 491 -6.69 -23.77 18.73
CA GLU A 491 -7.34 -24.50 19.84
C GLU A 491 -8.86 -24.37 19.75
N GLU A 492 -9.38 -23.15 19.57
CA GLU A 492 -10.82 -22.89 19.42
C GLU A 492 -11.42 -23.67 18.23
N LEU A 493 -10.75 -23.65 17.08
CA LEU A 493 -11.22 -24.34 15.87
C LEU A 493 -11.13 -25.85 16.01
N ALA A 494 -10.09 -26.38 16.67
CA ALA A 494 -9.94 -27.80 16.93
C ALA A 494 -11.05 -28.31 17.88
N GLU A 495 -11.39 -27.55 18.91
CA GLU A 495 -12.48 -27.87 19.84
C GLU A 495 -13.85 -27.79 19.15
N SER A 496 -14.08 -26.73 18.38
CA SER A 496 -15.39 -26.43 17.79
C SER A 496 -15.71 -27.24 16.51
N LEU A 497 -14.70 -27.90 15.91
CA LEU A 497 -14.85 -28.73 14.71
C LEU A 497 -14.43 -30.18 14.98
N PRO A 498 -15.16 -30.92 15.83
CA PRO A 498 -14.80 -32.29 16.17
C PRO A 498 -14.86 -33.20 14.92
N GLY A 499 -13.82 -34.02 14.75
CA GLY A 499 -13.66 -34.92 13.61
C GLY A 499 -12.92 -34.32 12.41
N ILE A 500 -12.53 -33.04 12.47
CA ILE A 500 -11.70 -32.39 11.45
C ILE A 500 -10.28 -32.24 11.99
N VAL A 501 -9.28 -32.69 11.23
CA VAL A 501 -7.88 -32.50 11.59
C VAL A 501 -7.47 -31.08 11.23
N VAL A 502 -7.28 -30.26 12.28
CA VAL A 502 -6.78 -28.90 12.17
C VAL A 502 -5.25 -28.93 12.30
N GLY A 503 -4.54 -28.15 11.48
CA GLY A 503 -3.10 -27.95 11.56
C GLY A 503 -2.75 -26.49 11.76
N LEU A 504 -1.62 -26.21 12.41
CA LEU A 504 -1.12 -24.87 12.69
C LEU A 504 0.22 -24.62 11.98
N VAL A 505 0.34 -23.49 11.29
CA VAL A 505 1.61 -23.03 10.71
C VAL A 505 1.87 -21.56 11.03
N HIS A 506 2.98 -21.28 11.72
CA HIS A 506 3.39 -19.92 12.04
C HIS A 506 4.90 -19.71 11.87
N GLY A 507 5.34 -18.44 11.91
CA GLY A 507 6.73 -18.02 11.62
C GLY A 507 7.78 -18.69 12.51
N ARG A 508 7.44 -18.99 13.77
CA ARG A 508 8.35 -19.60 14.74
C ARG A 508 8.53 -21.13 14.68
N LEU A 509 7.74 -21.85 13.88
CA LEU A 509 7.95 -23.30 13.71
C LEU A 509 9.29 -23.58 13.03
N LYS A 510 9.95 -24.67 13.42
CA LYS A 510 11.19 -25.10 12.76
C LYS A 510 10.90 -25.44 11.29
N PRO A 511 11.86 -25.27 10.37
CA PRO A 511 11.66 -25.57 8.95
C PRO A 511 11.10 -26.98 8.69
N ASP A 512 11.61 -27.99 9.39
CA ASP A 512 11.17 -29.38 9.24
C ASP A 512 9.72 -29.60 9.71
N GLU A 513 9.33 -28.97 10.82
CA GLU A 513 7.96 -29.01 11.34
C GLU A 513 6.98 -28.34 10.38
N LYS A 514 7.35 -27.17 9.82
CA LYS A 514 6.55 -26.51 8.78
C LYS A 514 6.40 -27.41 7.56
N ALA A 515 7.48 -28.03 7.09
CA ALA A 515 7.46 -28.92 5.94
C ALA A 515 6.55 -30.13 6.20
N ALA A 516 6.61 -30.73 7.40
CA ALA A 516 5.77 -31.85 7.79
C ALA A 516 4.27 -31.48 7.81
N VAL A 517 3.89 -30.37 8.44
CA VAL A 517 2.49 -29.91 8.48
C VAL A 517 1.98 -29.57 7.07
N MET A 518 2.81 -28.92 6.25
CA MET A 518 2.43 -28.60 4.87
C MET A 518 2.33 -29.84 3.98
N ALA A 519 3.17 -30.86 4.19
CA ALA A 519 3.06 -32.14 3.49
C ALA A 519 1.79 -32.90 3.90
N ALA A 520 1.49 -32.94 5.20
CA ALA A 520 0.25 -33.53 5.73
C ALA A 520 -0.99 -32.81 5.17
N PHE A 521 -0.95 -31.48 5.04
CA PHE A 521 -2.00 -30.72 4.37
C PHE A 521 -2.09 -31.05 2.88
N GLN A 522 -0.98 -31.14 2.14
CA GLN A 522 -1.03 -31.54 0.71
C GLN A 522 -1.61 -32.94 0.50
N GLN A 523 -1.37 -33.87 1.43
CA GLN A 523 -1.88 -35.24 1.40
C GLN A 523 -3.33 -35.38 1.93
N ASN A 524 -3.97 -34.27 2.29
CA ASN A 524 -5.30 -34.23 2.89
C ASN A 524 -5.42 -34.96 4.25
N VAL A 525 -4.29 -35.14 4.95
CA VAL A 525 -4.26 -35.64 6.34
C VAL A 525 -4.70 -34.54 7.31
N VAL A 526 -4.33 -33.29 7.02
CA VAL A 526 -4.88 -32.08 7.66
C VAL A 526 -5.91 -31.48 6.71
N GLN A 527 -7.14 -31.20 7.19
CA GLN A 527 -8.21 -30.66 6.34
C GLN A 527 -8.44 -29.15 6.53
N LEU A 528 -8.12 -28.60 7.71
CA LEU A 528 -8.16 -27.16 7.98
C LEU A 528 -6.78 -26.67 8.42
N LEU A 529 -6.19 -25.74 7.65
CA LEU A 529 -4.90 -25.15 8.00
C LEU A 529 -5.08 -23.74 8.57
N VAL A 530 -4.80 -23.60 9.86
CA VAL A 530 -4.66 -22.30 10.54
C VAL A 530 -3.25 -21.80 10.31
N ALA A 531 -3.13 -20.59 9.79
CA ALA A 531 -1.82 -19.99 9.65
C ALA A 531 -1.82 -18.49 9.85
N THR A 532 -0.66 -17.98 10.25
CA THR A 532 -0.39 -16.54 10.17
C THR A 532 -0.07 -16.12 8.73
N THR A 533 0.45 -14.92 8.53
CA THR A 533 0.89 -14.35 7.24
C THR A 533 1.89 -15.21 6.44
N VAL A 534 2.32 -16.36 6.99
CA VAL A 534 3.16 -17.37 6.35
C VAL A 534 2.50 -18.03 5.11
N ILE A 535 1.17 -17.98 4.93
CA ILE A 535 0.53 -18.49 3.68
C ILE A 535 0.88 -17.65 2.44
N GLU A 536 1.52 -16.49 2.59
CA GLU A 536 2.11 -15.77 1.45
C GLU A 536 3.12 -16.61 0.66
N VAL A 537 3.62 -17.71 1.22
CA VAL A 537 4.59 -18.58 0.57
C VAL A 537 3.92 -19.78 -0.14
N GLY A 538 3.52 -19.56 -1.39
CA GLY A 538 3.73 -20.53 -2.48
C GLY A 538 2.97 -21.87 -2.53
N VAL A 539 2.46 -22.45 -1.44
CA VAL A 539 1.90 -23.82 -1.49
C VAL A 539 0.51 -23.90 -2.13
N ASP A 540 0.45 -24.22 -3.42
CA ASP A 540 -0.78 -24.50 -4.15
C ASP A 540 -1.31 -25.91 -3.81
N VAL A 541 -2.42 -25.97 -3.05
CA VAL A 541 -3.15 -27.22 -2.77
C VAL A 541 -4.43 -27.23 -3.60
N PRO A 542 -4.52 -28.02 -4.67
CA PRO A 542 -5.68 -28.00 -5.58
C PRO A 542 -7.02 -28.31 -4.90
N ASN A 543 -6.97 -29.09 -3.82
CA ASN A 543 -8.13 -29.52 -3.04
C ASN A 543 -8.60 -28.48 -2.00
N ALA A 544 -7.82 -27.44 -1.75
CA ALA A 544 -8.22 -26.32 -0.89
C ALA A 544 -9.17 -25.39 -1.66
N THR A 545 -10.43 -25.31 -1.23
CA THR A 545 -11.50 -24.60 -1.97
C THR A 545 -12.15 -23.44 -1.23
N LEU A 546 -11.84 -23.31 0.06
CA LEU A 546 -12.34 -22.28 0.96
C LEU A 546 -11.19 -21.59 1.68
N MET A 547 -11.26 -20.27 1.81
CA MET A 547 -10.30 -19.49 2.59
C MET A 547 -11.03 -18.46 3.44
N VAL A 548 -10.71 -18.46 4.74
CA VAL A 548 -11.21 -17.51 5.74
C VAL A 548 -10.07 -16.62 6.16
N ILE A 549 -10.34 -15.33 6.22
CA ILE A 549 -9.40 -14.30 6.63
C ILE A 549 -10.04 -13.54 7.79
N GLU A 550 -9.44 -13.62 8.97
CA GLU A 550 -9.84 -12.79 10.10
C GLU A 550 -9.34 -11.36 9.94
N HIS A 551 -10.03 -10.41 10.58
CA HIS A 551 -9.64 -8.99 10.63
C HIS A 551 -9.15 -8.44 9.29
N ALA A 552 -9.89 -8.72 8.22
CA ALA A 552 -9.49 -8.40 6.86
C ALA A 552 -9.27 -6.88 6.66
N GLU A 553 -9.88 -6.03 7.49
CA GLU A 553 -9.66 -4.58 7.52
C GLU A 553 -8.23 -4.17 7.90
N ARG A 554 -7.50 -5.03 8.61
CA ARG A 554 -6.15 -4.77 9.13
C ARG A 554 -5.04 -5.20 8.19
N MET A 555 -5.39 -5.99 7.19
CA MET A 555 -4.49 -6.35 6.12
C MET A 555 -4.52 -5.30 5.03
N GLY A 556 -3.35 -4.85 4.57
CA GLY A 556 -3.27 -4.10 3.32
C GLY A 556 -4.01 -4.88 2.21
N ALA A 557 -4.81 -4.22 1.38
CA ALA A 557 -5.53 -4.86 0.27
C ALA A 557 -4.65 -5.66 -0.72
N GLY A 558 -3.32 -5.48 -0.73
CA GLY A 558 -2.37 -6.39 -1.40
C GLY A 558 -2.16 -7.74 -0.68
N THR A 559 -2.37 -7.78 0.64
CA THR A 559 -2.36 -8.96 1.53
C THR A 559 -3.73 -9.64 1.61
N THR A 560 -4.84 -8.87 1.62
CA THR A 560 -6.21 -9.44 1.57
C THR A 560 -6.60 -9.99 0.22
N ALA A 561 -5.75 -9.83 -0.79
CA ALA A 561 -5.73 -10.63 -1.99
C ALA A 561 -4.73 -11.79 -1.79
N PRO A 562 -5.04 -12.83 -0.98
CA PRO A 562 -4.30 -14.06 -1.12
C PRO A 562 -4.46 -14.52 -2.56
N ALA A 563 -3.34 -15.00 -3.11
CA ALA A 563 -3.28 -15.87 -4.26
C ALA A 563 -4.62 -16.58 -4.45
N ALA A 564 -5.32 -16.27 -5.53
CA ALA A 564 -6.59 -16.90 -5.83
C ALA A 564 -6.39 -18.42 -5.95
N ARG A 565 -6.58 -19.15 -4.85
CA ARG A 565 -6.53 -20.62 -4.73
C ARG A 565 -7.93 -21.12 -4.47
N PRO A 566 -8.61 -21.54 -5.55
CA PRO A 566 -9.02 -22.94 -5.61
C PRO A 566 -8.69 -23.58 -6.98
N GLY A 567 -8.31 -24.88 -6.95
CA GLY A 567 -7.58 -25.62 -7.99
C GLY A 567 -8.17 -25.71 -9.42
N ARG A 568 -7.44 -26.35 -10.34
CA ARG A 568 -7.79 -26.48 -11.78
C ARG A 568 -9.15 -27.17 -12.02
N PRO A 569 -9.87 -26.89 -13.12
CA PRO A 569 -11.00 -27.70 -13.55
C PRO A 569 -10.52 -28.92 -14.37
N ARG A 570 -11.11 -30.09 -14.10
CA ARG A 570 -11.37 -31.09 -15.12
C ARG A 570 -12.89 -31.17 -15.28
N ARG A 571 -13.36 -30.95 -16.51
CA ARG A 571 -14.75 -31.02 -17.03
C ARG A 571 -15.55 -29.71 -17.08
N ALA A 572 -16.05 -29.45 -18.28
CA ALA A 572 -16.83 -28.28 -18.69
C ALA A 572 -18.34 -28.51 -18.48
N CYS A 573 -19.09 -27.45 -18.14
CA CYS A 573 -20.52 -27.30 -18.44
C CYS A 573 -21.01 -25.84 -18.28
N GLN A 574 -21.97 -25.46 -19.14
CA GLN A 574 -22.55 -24.11 -19.36
C GLN A 574 -23.39 -23.56 -18.18
N PRO A 575 -23.62 -22.23 -18.08
CA PRO A 575 -24.31 -21.63 -16.93
C PRO A 575 -25.82 -21.36 -17.15
N LEU A 576 -26.62 -21.64 -16.11
CA LEU A 576 -27.99 -21.11 -15.92
C LEU A 576 -27.99 -20.06 -14.79
N ARG A 577 -28.72 -18.96 -14.98
CA ARG A 577 -28.84 -17.84 -14.02
C ARG A 577 -29.92 -18.11 -12.96
N ALA A 578 -29.67 -17.71 -11.71
CA ALA A 578 -30.70 -17.39 -10.72
C ALA A 578 -30.25 -16.25 -9.79
N ALA A 579 -31.20 -15.37 -9.46
CA ALA A 579 -31.03 -14.10 -8.76
C ALA A 579 -31.32 -14.22 -7.26
N VAL A 580 -30.57 -13.51 -6.40
CA VAL A 580 -30.96 -13.22 -5.00
C VAL A 580 -30.51 -11.80 -4.59
N ARG A 581 -31.39 -11.16 -3.82
CA ARG A 581 -31.49 -9.73 -3.46
C ARG A 581 -30.32 -9.15 -2.65
N ARG A 582 -30.03 -7.87 -2.89
CA ARG A 582 -29.02 -7.03 -2.20
C ARG A 582 -29.61 -6.38 -0.95
N ALA A 583 -28.86 -6.37 0.15
CA ALA A 583 -28.99 -5.40 1.24
C ALA A 583 -27.89 -4.34 1.09
N ALA A 584 -28.27 -3.06 1.14
CA ALA A 584 -27.36 -1.92 0.98
C ALA A 584 -26.65 -1.60 2.30
N VAL A 585 -25.34 -1.34 2.23
CA VAL A 585 -24.53 -0.78 3.34
C VAL A 585 -24.56 0.75 3.22
N ARG A 586 -24.85 1.43 4.33
CA ARG A 586 -24.89 2.90 4.46
C ARG A 586 -23.49 3.50 4.23
N ASP A 587 -23.42 4.50 3.36
CA ASP A 587 -22.25 5.36 3.14
C ASP A 587 -21.99 6.26 4.37
N ARG A 588 -20.71 6.44 4.70
CA ARG A 588 -20.23 7.45 5.66
C ARG A 588 -20.20 8.82 4.98
N GLN A 589 -21.30 9.57 5.06
CA GLN A 589 -21.29 11.04 5.07
C GLN A 589 -22.43 11.50 5.99
N GLY A 590 -22.08 11.95 7.19
CA GLY A 590 -23.00 12.66 8.07
C GLY A 590 -22.76 14.16 7.88
N ALA A 591 -23.71 14.84 7.26
CA ALA A 591 -23.90 16.29 7.41
C ALA A 591 -25.24 16.48 8.14
N PRO A 592 -25.35 17.40 9.12
CA PRO A 592 -26.56 17.55 9.91
C PRO A 592 -27.67 18.22 9.09
N GLN A 593 -28.89 17.71 9.25
CA GLN A 593 -30.12 18.28 8.70
C GLN A 593 -30.56 19.50 9.52
N GLY A 594 -30.90 20.59 8.82
CA GLY A 594 -31.63 21.74 9.35
C GLY A 594 -32.73 22.18 8.37
N ASN A 595 -33.96 21.83 8.72
CA ASN A 595 -35.31 22.26 8.31
C ASN A 595 -35.61 23.31 7.20
N LEU A 596 -36.39 22.84 6.20
CA LEU A 596 -37.67 23.34 5.60
C LEU A 596 -37.73 24.68 4.79
N PRO A 597 -38.73 24.90 3.88
CA PRO A 597 -39.73 24.00 3.28
C PRO A 597 -39.89 24.09 1.73
N ALA A 598 -40.80 23.22 1.23
CA ALA A 598 -41.29 22.96 -0.13
C ALA A 598 -41.61 24.16 -1.04
N TYR A 599 -41.57 23.96 -2.37
CA TYR A 599 -42.73 24.19 -3.26
C TYR A 599 -42.62 23.51 -4.65
N ARG A 600 -43.81 23.26 -5.21
CA ARG A 600 -44.24 22.50 -6.41
C ARG A 600 -43.59 22.84 -7.76
N ARG A 601 -43.71 21.84 -8.65
CA ARG A 601 -43.63 21.89 -10.12
C ARG A 601 -44.48 23.01 -10.73
N LEU A 602 -44.03 23.58 -11.86
CA LEU A 602 -44.87 23.96 -13.00
C LEU A 602 -44.02 24.02 -14.28
N ARG A 603 -44.55 23.43 -15.36
CA ARG A 603 -44.14 23.64 -16.76
C ARG A 603 -44.79 24.94 -17.22
N ASP A 604 -44.13 25.70 -18.09
CA ASP A 604 -44.63 26.15 -19.41
C ASP A 604 -43.69 27.22 -20.02
N CYS A 605 -43.56 27.17 -21.36
CA CYS A 605 -42.85 28.10 -22.26
C CYS A 605 -43.89 29.10 -22.85
N PRO A 606 -43.57 30.28 -23.46
CA PRO A 606 -42.90 30.40 -24.78
C PRO A 606 -42.11 31.78 -24.98
N PRO A 607 -41.88 32.37 -26.19
CA PRO A 607 -40.69 32.15 -27.06
C PRO A 607 -39.93 33.43 -27.57
N GLY A 608 -38.65 33.24 -28.00
CA GLY A 608 -37.93 34.00 -29.09
C GLY A 608 -37.27 35.37 -28.77
N PRO A 609 -36.33 35.93 -29.60
CA PRO A 609 -35.86 35.50 -30.94
C PRO A 609 -34.32 35.43 -31.25
N ALA A 610 -34.06 34.71 -32.35
CA ALA A 610 -32.97 34.51 -33.34
C ALA A 610 -31.60 35.29 -33.41
N HIS A 611 -30.51 34.48 -33.49
CA HIS A 611 -29.35 34.40 -34.46
C HIS A 611 -28.28 35.52 -34.64
N PRO A 612 -27.05 35.25 -35.22
CA PRO A 612 -26.60 34.07 -36.00
C PRO A 612 -25.21 33.40 -35.70
N ARG A 613 -25.08 32.19 -36.29
CA ARG A 613 -23.98 31.24 -36.68
C ARG A 613 -22.52 31.77 -36.70
N ALA A 614 -21.44 30.97 -36.52
CA ALA A 614 -21.09 29.68 -37.16
C ALA A 614 -19.90 28.95 -36.47
N GLY A 615 -19.71 27.64 -36.76
CA GLY A 615 -18.46 26.88 -36.47
C GLY A 615 -18.66 25.42 -36.00
N ARG A 616 -18.70 24.46 -36.93
CA ARG A 616 -18.91 23.01 -36.70
C ARG A 616 -17.63 22.28 -36.24
N ILE A 617 -17.73 21.38 -35.25
CA ILE A 617 -16.77 20.29 -34.95
C ILE A 617 -17.59 19.00 -34.71
N PRO A 618 -17.23 17.81 -35.24
CA PRO A 618 -18.13 16.65 -35.29
C PRO A 618 -18.20 15.84 -33.98
N ARG A 619 -19.36 15.20 -33.80
CA ARG A 619 -19.81 14.40 -32.63
C ARG A 619 -19.09 13.05 -32.50
N ARG A 620 -18.76 12.65 -31.26
CA ARG A 620 -18.46 11.26 -30.85
C ARG A 620 -19.74 10.54 -30.38
N PRO A 621 -19.88 9.21 -30.56
CA PRO A 621 -21.06 8.45 -30.15
C PRO A 621 -21.09 8.11 -28.64
N PRO A 622 -22.26 7.75 -28.07
CA PRO A 622 -22.45 7.60 -26.63
C PRO A 622 -22.38 6.12 -26.19
N GLU A 623 -21.34 5.75 -25.44
CA GLU A 623 -21.33 4.51 -24.65
C GLU A 623 -21.06 4.82 -23.17
N ARG A 624 -22.09 5.23 -22.44
CA ARG A 624 -22.07 5.27 -20.97
C ARG A 624 -23.40 4.83 -20.40
N ARG A 625 -23.57 3.52 -20.20
CA ARG A 625 -24.47 2.98 -19.16
C ARG A 625 -24.15 1.57 -18.62
N ALA A 626 -23.04 0.93 -19.02
CA ALA A 626 -22.60 -0.35 -18.43
C ALA A 626 -21.34 -0.28 -17.52
N ALA A 627 -20.59 0.83 -17.53
CA ALA A 627 -19.29 0.91 -16.82
C ALA A 627 -19.38 1.22 -15.30
N ALA A 628 -20.53 1.66 -14.79
CA ALA A 628 -20.63 2.18 -13.42
C ALA A 628 -20.70 1.10 -12.31
N ALA A 629 -20.96 -0.16 -12.67
CA ALA A 629 -21.03 -1.27 -11.70
C ALA A 629 -19.73 -2.08 -11.61
N PHE A 630 -18.86 -2.00 -12.62
CA PHE A 630 -17.60 -2.77 -12.71
C PHE A 630 -16.40 -2.06 -12.08
N CYS A 631 -16.46 -0.72 -11.93
CA CYS A 631 -15.35 0.11 -11.43
C CYS A 631 -15.16 0.10 -9.90
N ARG A 632 -16.20 -0.19 -9.10
CA ARG A 632 -16.15 0.05 -7.64
C ARG A 632 -15.46 -1.07 -6.84
N SER A 633 -15.39 -2.30 -7.34
CA SER A 633 -14.68 -3.41 -6.69
C SER A 633 -13.19 -3.44 -7.03
N ARG A 634 -12.81 -3.11 -8.27
CA ARG A 634 -11.41 -3.05 -8.74
C ARG A 634 -10.61 -1.88 -8.16
N ALA A 635 -11.26 -0.78 -7.80
CA ALA A 635 -10.59 0.39 -7.21
C ALA A 635 -9.99 0.11 -5.82
N ARG A 636 -10.58 -0.79 -5.02
CA ARG A 636 -10.13 -1.05 -3.64
C ARG A 636 -8.90 -1.96 -3.54
N CYS A 637 -8.73 -2.93 -4.45
CA CYS A 637 -7.49 -3.74 -4.51
C CYS A 637 -6.26 -2.90 -4.94
N ARG A 638 -6.48 -1.81 -5.69
CA ARG A 638 -5.41 -0.97 -6.25
C ARG A 638 -4.70 -0.10 -5.21
N VAL A 639 -5.38 0.30 -4.13
CA VAL A 639 -4.87 1.28 -3.16
C VAL A 639 -3.86 0.70 -2.18
N ALA A 640 -3.78 -0.63 -2.02
CA ALA A 640 -3.02 -1.20 -0.91
C ALA A 640 -1.82 -2.06 -1.29
N GLY A 641 -1.41 -2.05 -2.55
CA GLY A 641 -0.03 -2.43 -2.92
C GLY A 641 1.02 -1.46 -2.35
N ILE A 642 0.58 -0.31 -1.84
CA ILE A 642 1.40 0.83 -1.40
C ILE A 642 2.20 0.54 -0.11
N GLY A 643 1.63 -0.20 0.85
CA GLY A 643 2.22 -0.34 2.19
C GLY A 643 3.30 -1.41 2.36
N LYS A 644 3.45 -2.34 1.40
CA LYS A 644 4.35 -3.51 1.55
C LYS A 644 5.71 -3.38 0.87
N THR A 645 5.88 -2.35 0.06
CA THR A 645 7.12 -2.04 -0.66
C THR A 645 7.97 -0.97 0.04
N LEU A 646 7.45 -0.39 1.12
CA LEU A 646 8.16 0.60 1.94
C LEU A 646 8.90 -0.15 3.05
N GLY A 647 10.23 -0.14 3.01
CA GLY A 647 11.04 -0.50 4.17
C GLY A 647 10.71 0.41 5.35
N ALA A 648 10.79 -0.13 6.57
CA ALA A 648 10.44 0.56 7.80
C ALA A 648 11.16 1.92 7.94
N GLY A 649 10.39 3.00 7.85
CA GLY A 649 10.87 4.35 8.04
C GLY A 649 9.80 5.33 7.60
N VAL A 650 9.22 6.05 8.56
CA VAL A 650 8.24 7.15 8.39
C VAL A 650 6.77 6.72 8.23
N ALA A 651 6.18 6.22 9.32
CA ALA A 651 4.74 6.34 9.55
C ALA A 651 4.54 6.93 10.97
N GLY A 652 4.35 8.26 11.03
CA GLY A 652 4.08 8.99 12.26
C GLY A 652 2.65 8.76 12.75
N ALA A 653 2.52 8.44 14.04
CA ALA A 653 1.27 8.15 14.72
C ALA A 653 0.28 9.33 14.72
N ALA A 654 -0.99 9.04 14.43
CA ALA A 654 -2.13 9.90 14.77
C ALA A 654 -2.91 9.24 15.94
N PRO A 655 -3.26 9.97 17.02
CA PRO A 655 -3.97 9.38 18.14
C PRO A 655 -5.48 9.29 17.84
N GLY A 656 -5.96 8.09 17.51
CA GLY A 656 -7.39 7.79 17.42
C GLY A 656 -7.98 7.45 18.79
N ARG A 657 -8.93 8.26 19.27
CA ARG A 657 -9.72 7.97 20.48
C ARG A 657 -10.48 6.65 20.33
N GLY A 658 -10.41 5.80 21.34
CA GLY A 658 -11.02 4.47 21.38
C GLY A 658 -12.54 4.50 21.18
N ARG A 659 -13.01 3.75 20.18
CA ARG A 659 -14.35 3.17 20.12
C ARG A 659 -14.20 1.71 19.69
N ALA A 660 -14.96 0.83 20.33
CA ALA A 660 -14.89 -0.62 20.20
C ALA A 660 -14.83 -1.11 18.73
N ALA A 661 -13.83 -1.94 18.43
CA ALA A 661 -13.62 -2.50 17.10
C ALA A 661 -14.63 -3.64 16.84
N SER A 662 -15.58 -3.43 15.92
CA SER A 662 -16.37 -4.52 15.34
C SER A 662 -15.50 -5.30 14.34
N GLY A 663 -15.10 -6.53 14.68
CA GLY A 663 -14.28 -7.38 13.80
C GLY A 663 -15.01 -7.81 12.51
N THR A 664 -14.24 -8.09 11.45
CA THR A 664 -14.75 -8.57 10.16
C THR A 664 -14.04 -9.85 9.70
N LEU A 665 -14.80 -10.83 9.21
CA LEU A 665 -14.32 -12.03 8.52
C LEU A 665 -14.51 -11.86 7.00
N ALA A 666 -13.51 -12.19 6.20
CA ALA A 666 -13.65 -12.31 4.74
C ALA A 666 -13.58 -13.78 4.33
N VAL A 667 -14.61 -14.27 3.64
CA VAL A 667 -14.71 -15.67 3.19
C VAL A 667 -14.66 -15.73 1.67
N ARG A 668 -13.77 -16.56 1.14
CA ARG A 668 -13.57 -16.79 -0.30
C ARG A 668 -13.90 -18.23 -0.66
N THR A 669 -14.80 -18.43 -1.62
CA THR A 669 -15.32 -19.74 -2.05
C THR A 669 -15.21 -19.92 -3.57
N ARG A 670 -15.00 -21.15 -4.04
CA ARG A 670 -15.20 -21.52 -5.44
C ARG A 670 -16.70 -21.75 -5.72
N ALA A 671 -17.21 -21.28 -6.86
CA ALA A 671 -18.56 -21.64 -7.30
C ALA A 671 -18.60 -23.12 -7.71
N VAL A 672 -19.45 -23.92 -7.05
CA VAL A 672 -19.74 -25.33 -7.41
C VAL A 672 -21.18 -25.40 -7.90
N SER A 673 -21.40 -25.91 -9.12
CA SER A 673 -22.74 -26.21 -9.62
C SER A 673 -23.28 -27.50 -8.94
N PRO A 674 -24.48 -27.52 -8.36
CA PRO A 674 -25.05 -28.73 -7.81
C PRO A 674 -25.49 -29.68 -8.93
N GLY A 675 -24.86 -30.84 -9.04
CA GLY A 675 -25.28 -31.92 -9.93
C GLY A 675 -26.46 -32.68 -9.33
N MET A 676 -27.68 -32.43 -9.83
CA MET A 676 -28.83 -33.29 -9.54
C MET A 676 -28.70 -34.60 -10.34
N LYS A 677 -28.42 -35.71 -9.65
CA LYS A 677 -28.77 -37.05 -10.14
C LYS A 677 -30.25 -37.28 -9.85
N LYS A 678 -31.11 -37.33 -10.87
CA LYS A 678 -32.47 -37.90 -10.75
C LYS A 678 -32.36 -39.44 -10.73
N PRO A 679 -33.04 -40.16 -9.83
CA PRO A 679 -33.16 -41.60 -9.93
C PRO A 679 -34.09 -41.96 -11.10
N ARG A 680 -33.64 -42.89 -11.96
CA ARG A 680 -34.49 -43.56 -12.96
C ARG A 680 -35.45 -44.49 -12.21
N VAL A 681 -36.74 -44.20 -12.26
CA VAL A 681 -37.79 -45.18 -11.97
C VAL A 681 -38.14 -45.86 -13.29
N VAL A 682 -37.99 -47.17 -13.33
CA VAL A 682 -38.46 -48.06 -14.41
C VAL A 682 -39.80 -48.64 -13.97
N ARG A 683 -40.81 -48.52 -14.84
CA ARG A 683 -42.09 -49.27 -14.98
C ARG A 683 -42.92 -48.43 -15.97
N GLY A 684 -43.49 -48.91 -17.07
CA GLY A 684 -43.86 -50.24 -17.51
C GLY A 684 -45.17 -50.03 -18.29
N TYR A 685 -45.22 -50.59 -19.52
CA TYR A 685 -46.20 -50.40 -20.60
C TYR A 685 -45.98 -49.19 -21.51
#